data_AF-A0AAV1D6Y6-F1
#
_entry.id   AF-A0AAV1D6Y6-F1
#
_cell.length_a   1.000
_cell.length_b   1.000
_cell.length_c   1.000
_cell.angle_alpha   90.00
_cell.angle_beta   90.00
_cell.angle_gamma   90.00
#
_symmetry.space_group_name_H-M   'P 1'
#
loop_
_entity.id
_entity.type
_entity.pdbx_description
1 polymer ?
#
loop_
_entity_poly.entity_id
_entity_poly.type
_entity_poly.pdbx_seq_one_letter_code
_entity_poly.pdbx_strand_id
1 'polypeptide(L)'
;MAVKQQQEEDDGGPKPMVEINNLKFTYPGIDGHPPPGSTPLIQDFCLTLYPGDRCLLVGSNGAGKTTILKILGGKHMVEPEMVRVLGRSAFHDTALTVSGDLCYLGGEWKREVAFAGFEVSIQIDVSAEKMIFGVGGVDPQRREELIKVLGVDLSWRMHKVSDGQRRRVQICMGLLKPFKVLLLDEITVDLDVLARADLMKFLKKECQERGATIIYATHIFDGLEDWPSSIVYVAHGRLQLAMPMEKVREMSQLSLMRTVESWLRKERDDDRRRRKERKAKGLPEFESKVDGSRVTGGPARALNNGWAGGRMHSTIAGEDNFFLSSNRIAETYIGSEVKDAVVTVPAYFNYSQRQATLDAGKIAGVNILRIINEPTAAAIAYGLDNRSSIMGKRNVLIFDLGGGTFDVSVLTIKSGNIEVKATGGDTHLGGEDFDNRMVNQFINEFQRKHNKDISGNPKSLRRLRTACERAKRILSSSAETLIDIDCLFEGIDFSALITRSKFEELNKDLFVKCIETVEKCLVDAQMNKNAIDDVVMVGGSSRIPKVQQILKDLLNGKELCRNINPDEAVAYGATIQAAILSGRGNENIENLVLAEVTPLSLGVETKGEVMNSLIPRNTVIPTRVTKPFTCSSDNSSSVLVKVFEGERARTSDNNLLGELVLTGIQIAPRGIPKLEVIFDLQANGILSVSARDEITGSKKDIIIKSGRLSRNEIDMMIIEANKFKAEDEKHRKKNAAKLALLNYLYQMRDGIKNNVEKRDAEEAMKKAFEWLDEKEELAEVHEYEEKKKALMRIWKPNVAGGNREGEAPCRREN
;
A
#
# COMPACT_ATOMS: atom_id res chain seq x y z
N MET A 1 -26.91 -34.61 49.84
CA MET A 1 -26.51 -33.25 50.23
C MET A 1 -26.78 -32.32 49.07
N ALA A 2 -27.72 -31.39 49.27
CA ALA A 2 -28.23 -30.50 48.26
C ALA A 2 -27.20 -29.42 47.90
N VAL A 3 -26.97 -29.20 46.61
CA VAL A 3 -26.47 -27.92 46.10
C VAL A 3 -27.60 -27.34 45.28
N LYS A 4 -28.23 -26.30 45.82
CA LYS A 4 -29.30 -25.52 45.20
C LYS A 4 -28.78 -24.95 43.88
N GLN A 5 -29.43 -25.27 42.77
CA GLN A 5 -29.38 -24.44 41.57
C GLN A 5 -30.04 -23.11 41.94
N GLN A 6 -29.25 -22.04 41.98
CA GLN A 6 -29.78 -20.69 41.95
C GLN A 6 -30.41 -20.51 40.57
N GLN A 7 -31.74 -20.47 40.54
CA GLN A 7 -32.47 -19.76 39.49
C GLN A 7 -32.04 -18.30 39.60
N GLU A 8 -31.29 -17.81 38.62
CA GLU A 8 -31.19 -16.38 38.40
C GLU A 8 -32.60 -15.89 38.02
N GLU A 9 -33.15 -15.06 38.90
CA GLU A 9 -34.34 -14.27 38.63
C GLU A 9 -34.04 -13.41 37.40
N ASP A 10 -34.79 -13.62 36.31
CA ASP A 10 -34.85 -12.73 35.15
C ASP A 10 -35.54 -11.44 35.61
N ASP A 11 -34.75 -10.54 36.23
CA ASP A 11 -35.19 -9.20 36.59
C ASP A 11 -35.59 -8.51 35.28
N GLY A 12 -36.87 -8.13 35.16
CA GLY A 12 -37.52 -7.65 33.94
C GLY A 12 -37.03 -6.30 33.41
N GLY A 13 -35.78 -5.93 33.69
CA GLY A 13 -35.09 -4.76 33.17
C GLY A 13 -34.66 -4.91 31.70
N PRO A 14 -34.42 -3.80 30.99
CA PRO A 14 -33.93 -3.83 29.62
C PRO A 14 -32.54 -4.50 29.57
N LYS A 15 -32.37 -5.49 28.69
CA LYS A 15 -31.08 -6.16 28.49
C LYS A 15 -30.01 -5.17 28.02
N PRO A 16 -28.78 -5.22 28.57
CA PRO A 16 -27.71 -4.32 28.18
C PRO A 16 -27.27 -4.56 26.73
N MET A 17 -26.99 -3.47 26.02
CA MET A 17 -26.52 -3.51 24.63
C MET A 17 -24.99 -3.60 24.56
N VAL A 18 -24.31 -2.98 25.51
CA VAL A 18 -22.86 -3.05 25.70
C VAL A 18 -22.59 -3.30 27.16
N GLU A 19 -21.75 -4.29 27.45
CA GLU A 19 -21.33 -4.65 28.80
C GLU A 19 -19.83 -4.90 28.79
N ILE A 20 -19.10 -4.08 29.55
CA ILE A 20 -17.68 -4.24 29.80
C ILE A 20 -17.50 -4.54 31.29
N ASN A 21 -16.90 -5.68 31.59
CA ASN A 21 -16.68 -6.17 32.94
C ASN A 21 -15.19 -6.35 33.20
N ASN A 22 -14.63 -5.50 34.07
CA ASN A 22 -13.24 -5.54 34.54
C ASN A 22 -12.21 -5.65 33.40
N LEU A 23 -12.37 -4.85 32.35
CA LEU A 23 -11.50 -4.91 31.18
C LEU A 23 -10.05 -4.60 31.58
N LYS A 24 -9.19 -5.56 31.29
CA LYS A 24 -7.73 -5.44 31.37
C LYS A 24 -7.16 -5.73 30.00
N PHE A 25 -6.42 -4.76 29.46
CA PHE A 25 -5.86 -4.89 28.12
C PHE A 25 -4.44 -4.37 28.05
N THR A 26 -3.58 -5.16 27.45
CA THR A 26 -2.22 -4.80 27.01
C THR A 26 -2.08 -5.27 25.57
N TYR A 27 -1.38 -4.52 24.72
CA TYR A 27 -1.08 -5.02 23.38
C TYR A 27 -0.28 -6.32 23.49
N PRO A 28 -0.68 -7.38 22.75
CA PRO A 28 0.05 -8.64 22.76
C PRO A 28 1.46 -8.44 22.19
N GLY A 29 2.41 -9.19 22.75
CA GLY A 29 3.76 -9.35 22.22
C GLY A 29 3.75 -10.23 20.97
N ILE A 30 4.95 -10.53 20.48
CA ILE A 30 5.18 -11.32 19.24
C ILE A 30 4.65 -12.76 19.38
N ASP A 31 4.62 -13.29 20.59
CA ASP A 31 4.12 -14.61 20.97
C ASP A 31 2.60 -14.63 21.24
N GLY A 32 1.89 -13.52 21.02
CA GLY A 32 0.46 -13.40 21.31
C GLY A 32 0.14 -13.15 22.79
N HIS A 33 1.14 -13.08 23.68
CA HIS A 33 0.97 -12.83 25.11
C HIS A 33 1.50 -11.45 25.52
N PRO A 34 0.96 -10.83 26.58
CA PRO A 34 1.51 -9.58 27.11
C PRO A 34 2.98 -9.79 27.54
N PRO A 35 3.91 -8.90 27.17
CA PRO A 35 5.31 -9.03 27.59
C PRO A 35 5.44 -9.14 29.12
N PRO A 36 6.33 -10.00 29.66
CA PRO A 36 6.54 -10.12 31.10
C PRO A 36 6.87 -8.77 31.74
N GLY A 37 6.09 -8.36 32.75
CA GLY A 37 6.27 -7.08 33.44
C GLY A 37 5.60 -5.86 32.75
N SER A 38 4.83 -6.06 31.69
CA SER A 38 4.06 -4.98 31.06
C SER A 38 2.92 -4.49 31.96
N THR A 39 2.78 -3.17 32.08
CA THR A 39 1.63 -2.56 32.74
C THR A 39 0.42 -2.53 31.79
N PRO A 40 -0.79 -2.88 32.26
CA PRO A 40 -1.98 -2.82 31.42
C PRO A 40 -2.21 -1.40 30.87
N LEU A 41 -2.48 -1.30 29.57
CA LEU A 41 -2.86 -0.05 28.93
C LEU A 41 -4.26 0.39 29.37
N ILE A 42 -5.16 -0.58 29.53
CA ILE A 42 -6.49 -0.38 30.13
C ILE A 42 -6.57 -1.29 31.36
N GLN A 43 -7.07 -0.75 32.47
CA GLN A 43 -7.18 -1.48 33.72
C GLN A 43 -8.49 -1.14 34.43
N ASP A 44 -9.15 -2.19 34.95
CA ASP A 44 -10.33 -2.11 35.83
C ASP A 44 -11.43 -1.21 35.24
N PHE A 45 -11.64 -1.32 33.93
CA PHE A 45 -12.64 -0.54 33.21
C PHE A 45 -13.96 -1.33 33.14
N CYS A 46 -15.04 -0.76 33.67
CA CYS A 46 -16.39 -1.34 33.63
C CYS A 46 -17.39 -0.35 33.03
N LEU A 47 -18.23 -0.79 32.10
CA LEU A 47 -19.22 0.09 31.47
C LEU A 47 -20.42 -0.73 30.98
N THR A 48 -21.61 -0.31 31.36
CA THR A 48 -22.86 -0.90 30.89
C THR A 48 -23.70 0.18 30.20
N LEU A 49 -24.17 -0.09 28.99
CA LEU A 49 -25.06 0.80 28.23
C LEU A 49 -26.32 0.06 27.79
N TYR A 50 -27.42 0.80 27.75
CA TYR A 50 -28.76 0.29 27.46
C TYR A 50 -29.27 0.79 26.09
N PRO A 51 -30.33 0.18 25.53
CA PRO A 51 -30.92 0.62 24.26
C PRO A 51 -31.27 2.12 24.28
N GLY A 52 -30.87 2.84 23.22
CA GLY A 52 -31.11 4.27 23.06
C GLY A 52 -30.07 5.20 23.69
N ASP A 53 -29.07 4.64 24.41
CA ASP A 53 -28.02 5.44 25.03
C ASP A 53 -27.12 6.14 24.01
N ARG A 54 -26.77 7.39 24.29
CA ARG A 54 -25.78 8.21 23.57
C ARG A 54 -24.66 8.55 24.53
N CYS A 55 -23.64 7.71 24.55
CA CYS A 55 -22.50 7.81 25.45
C CYS A 55 -21.37 8.63 24.81
N LEU A 56 -20.98 9.72 25.45
CA LEU A 56 -19.81 10.51 25.05
C LEU A 56 -18.56 10.01 25.79
N LEU A 57 -17.58 9.48 25.04
CA LEU A 57 -16.33 8.97 25.58
C LEU A 57 -15.24 10.05 25.51
N VAL A 58 -14.80 10.52 26.68
CA VAL A 58 -13.90 11.67 26.84
C VAL A 58 -12.62 11.26 27.58
N GLY A 59 -11.51 11.90 27.25
CA GLY A 59 -10.20 11.64 27.84
C GLY A 59 -9.09 12.32 27.05
N SER A 60 -7.92 12.50 27.64
CA SER A 60 -6.76 13.07 26.95
C SER A 60 -6.33 12.21 25.75
N ASN A 61 -5.44 12.75 24.91
CA ASN A 61 -4.75 11.92 23.91
C ASN A 61 -3.96 10.82 24.66
N GLY A 62 -3.96 9.61 24.10
CA GLY A 62 -3.35 8.44 24.75
C GLY A 62 -4.12 7.82 25.94
N ALA A 63 -5.28 8.37 26.34
CA ALA A 63 -6.07 7.83 27.46
C ALA A 63 -6.70 6.44 27.19
N GLY A 64 -6.68 5.96 25.95
CA GLY A 64 -7.19 4.64 25.55
C GLY A 64 -8.56 4.65 24.83
N LYS A 65 -9.13 5.82 24.50
CA LYS A 65 -10.47 5.95 23.87
C LYS A 65 -10.62 5.10 22.60
N THR A 66 -9.74 5.31 21.62
CA THR A 66 -9.72 4.55 20.37
C THR A 66 -9.49 3.05 20.61
N THR A 67 -8.63 2.69 21.56
CA THR A 67 -8.41 1.28 21.93
C THR A 67 -9.67 0.64 22.50
N ILE A 68 -10.41 1.33 23.38
CA ILE A 68 -11.71 0.86 23.93
C ILE A 68 -12.71 0.63 22.79
N LEU A 69 -12.85 1.58 21.87
CA LEU A 69 -13.77 1.43 20.74
C LEU A 69 -13.35 0.29 19.79
N LYS A 70 -12.04 0.09 19.58
CA LYS A 70 -11.51 -1.03 18.78
C LYS A 70 -11.77 -2.39 19.46
N ILE A 71 -11.63 -2.49 20.78
CA ILE A 71 -11.98 -3.69 21.55
C ILE A 71 -13.48 -3.98 21.43
N LEU A 72 -14.33 -2.98 21.64
CA LEU A 72 -15.79 -3.09 21.48
C LEU A 72 -16.21 -3.49 20.06
N GLY A 73 -15.48 -3.01 19.05
CA GLY A 73 -15.68 -3.37 17.65
C GLY A 73 -15.10 -4.73 17.25
N GLY A 74 -14.59 -5.53 18.20
CA GLY A 74 -14.02 -6.86 17.92
C GLY A 74 -12.67 -6.83 17.18
N LYS A 75 -11.93 -5.72 17.24
CA LYS A 75 -10.62 -5.58 16.54
C LYS A 75 -9.42 -5.97 17.38
N HIS A 76 -9.60 -6.16 18.68
CA HIS A 76 -8.56 -6.61 19.60
C HIS A 76 -9.07 -7.77 20.44
N MET A 77 -8.24 -8.80 20.58
CA MET A 77 -8.56 -9.98 21.36
C MET A 77 -8.56 -9.63 22.86
N VAL A 78 -9.65 -10.01 23.53
CA VAL A 78 -9.85 -9.92 24.98
C VAL A 78 -10.55 -11.19 25.45
N GLU A 79 -10.52 -11.46 26.75
CA GLU A 79 -11.24 -12.61 27.31
C GLU A 79 -12.74 -12.54 26.99
N PRO A 80 -13.39 -13.68 26.64
CA PRO A 80 -14.76 -13.69 26.13
C PRO A 80 -15.80 -13.01 27.04
N GLU A 81 -15.58 -13.04 28.36
CA GLU A 81 -16.49 -12.48 29.38
C GLU A 81 -16.26 -11.00 29.66
N MET A 82 -15.10 -10.44 29.29
CA MET A 82 -14.73 -9.06 29.62
C MET A 82 -15.53 -8.04 28.82
N VAL A 83 -15.89 -8.36 27.57
CA VAL A 83 -16.56 -7.42 26.67
C VAL A 83 -17.64 -8.14 25.89
N ARG A 84 -18.89 -7.79 26.19
CA ARG A 84 -20.08 -8.29 25.51
C ARG A 84 -20.81 -7.16 24.79
N VAL A 85 -21.20 -7.40 23.55
CA VAL A 85 -22.03 -6.52 22.74
C VAL A 85 -23.23 -7.34 22.27
N LEU A 86 -24.44 -6.82 22.49
CA LEU A 86 -25.71 -7.52 22.22
C LEU A 86 -25.78 -8.90 22.92
N GLY A 87 -25.21 -9.00 24.11
CA GLY A 87 -25.13 -10.24 24.90
C GLY A 87 -24.08 -11.26 24.43
N ARG A 88 -23.27 -10.94 23.42
CA ARG A 88 -22.28 -11.86 22.82
C ARG A 88 -20.87 -11.31 22.93
N SER A 89 -19.86 -12.18 22.93
CA SER A 89 -18.46 -11.76 23.01
C SER A 89 -18.07 -10.86 21.83
N ALA A 90 -17.49 -9.69 22.09
CA ALA A 90 -17.19 -8.70 21.06
C ALA A 90 -16.15 -9.17 20.02
N PHE A 91 -15.16 -9.97 20.44
CA PHE A 91 -14.10 -10.48 19.55
C PHE A 91 -14.40 -11.89 19.03
N HIS A 92 -14.89 -12.79 19.89
CA HIS A 92 -15.00 -14.22 19.58
C HIS A 92 -16.26 -14.59 18.79
N ASP A 93 -17.24 -13.69 18.64
CA ASP A 93 -18.40 -13.89 17.77
C ASP A 93 -18.35 -13.00 16.52
N THR A 94 -17.88 -13.57 15.42
CA THR A 94 -17.80 -12.89 14.11
C THR A 94 -19.18 -12.57 13.51
N ALA A 95 -20.28 -13.13 14.03
CA ALA A 95 -21.62 -12.82 13.55
C ALA A 95 -22.08 -11.39 13.93
N LEU A 96 -21.47 -10.77 14.95
CA LEU A 96 -21.79 -9.40 15.37
C LEU A 96 -21.46 -8.36 14.29
N THR A 97 -20.31 -8.49 13.64
CA THR A 97 -19.88 -7.57 12.56
C THR A 97 -20.50 -7.92 11.22
N VAL A 98 -20.71 -9.20 10.92
CA VAL A 98 -21.31 -9.67 9.66
C VAL A 98 -22.81 -9.34 9.56
N SER A 99 -23.53 -9.35 10.68
CA SER A 99 -24.97 -9.03 10.72
C SER A 99 -25.29 -7.56 10.44
N GLY A 100 -24.32 -6.66 10.62
CA GLY A 100 -24.52 -5.21 10.57
C GLY A 100 -25.15 -4.61 11.83
N ASP A 101 -25.48 -5.42 12.83
CA ASP A 101 -26.05 -4.96 14.11
C ASP A 101 -25.04 -4.10 14.91
N LEU A 102 -23.74 -4.35 14.76
CA LEU A 102 -22.63 -3.56 15.31
C LEU A 102 -21.87 -2.87 14.17
N CYS A 103 -21.81 -1.54 14.21
CA CYS A 103 -21.07 -0.74 13.22
C CYS A 103 -19.98 0.08 13.91
N TYR A 104 -18.74 0.04 13.38
CA TYR A 104 -17.62 0.86 13.83
C TYR A 104 -17.19 1.81 12.72
N LEU A 105 -17.26 3.11 12.98
CA LEU A 105 -16.80 4.18 12.09
C LEU A 105 -15.61 4.90 12.73
N GLY A 106 -14.41 4.64 12.19
CA GLY A 106 -13.17 5.28 12.65
C GLY A 106 -12.59 6.31 11.69
N GLY A 107 -11.54 7.00 12.14
CA GLY A 107 -10.75 7.94 11.34
C GLY A 107 -9.96 7.28 10.20
N GLU A 108 -9.57 6.02 10.36
CA GLU A 108 -8.82 5.26 9.36
C GLU A 108 -9.76 4.56 8.38
N TRP A 109 -10.01 5.17 7.21
CA TRP A 109 -10.39 4.39 6.03
C TRP A 109 -9.10 3.87 5.41
N LYS A 110 -8.78 2.61 5.70
CA LYS A 110 -7.78 1.91 4.89
C LYS A 110 -8.39 1.69 3.52
N ARG A 111 -7.55 1.96 2.53
CA ARG A 111 -7.74 1.67 1.12
C ARG A 111 -7.75 0.14 0.90
N GLU A 112 -8.67 -0.58 1.53
CA GLU A 112 -8.74 -2.03 1.45
C GLU A 112 -9.96 -2.40 0.60
N VAL A 113 -9.68 -2.83 -0.62
CA VAL A 113 -10.60 -3.68 -1.36
C VAL A 113 -10.57 -5.02 -0.63
N ALA A 114 -11.73 -5.57 -0.25
CA ALA A 114 -11.84 -6.84 0.49
C ALA A 114 -11.20 -8.06 -0.21
N PHE A 115 -10.63 -7.89 -1.40
CA PHE A 115 -9.92 -8.91 -2.18
C PHE A 115 -8.39 -8.69 -2.27
N ALA A 116 -7.86 -7.58 -1.76
CA ALA A 116 -6.43 -7.26 -1.79
C ALA A 116 -6.04 -6.66 -0.45
N GLY A 117 -5.56 -7.51 0.46
CA GLY A 117 -5.06 -7.08 1.77
C GLY A 117 -3.75 -6.31 1.66
N PHE A 118 -3.78 -5.12 1.09
CA PHE A 118 -2.72 -4.11 1.10
C PHE A 118 -3.37 -2.73 0.89
N GLU A 119 -2.71 -1.66 1.33
CA GLU A 119 -3.15 -0.25 1.30
C GLU A 119 -3.33 0.35 -0.12
N VAL A 120 -4.01 -0.35 -1.02
CA VAL A 120 -4.23 0.04 -2.42
C VAL A 120 -5.47 0.90 -2.52
N SER A 121 -5.30 2.20 -2.78
CA SER A 121 -6.45 3.10 -3.01
C SER A 121 -7.41 2.48 -4.00
N ILE A 122 -8.70 2.54 -3.71
CA ILE A 122 -9.72 2.48 -4.75
C ILE A 122 -9.42 3.65 -5.69
N GLN A 123 -8.59 3.42 -6.70
CA GLN A 123 -8.29 4.33 -7.82
C GLN A 123 -9.21 4.07 -9.01
N ILE A 124 -10.05 3.02 -8.93
CA ILE A 124 -11.14 2.79 -9.87
C ILE A 124 -12.02 4.05 -9.90
N ASP A 125 -12.38 4.52 -11.09
CA ASP A 125 -13.36 5.59 -11.27
C ASP A 125 -14.77 5.10 -10.85
N VAL A 126 -14.98 5.08 -9.54
CA VAL A 126 -16.26 4.78 -8.91
C VAL A 126 -16.92 6.11 -8.56
N SER A 127 -18.16 6.29 -9.00
CA SER A 127 -19.00 7.39 -8.54
C SER A 127 -19.53 7.10 -7.13
N ALA A 128 -19.84 8.14 -6.37
CA ALA A 128 -20.56 8.01 -5.11
C ALA A 128 -21.87 7.24 -5.30
N GLU A 129 -22.55 7.44 -6.43
CA GLU A 129 -23.71 6.63 -6.85
C GLU A 129 -23.41 5.13 -6.85
N LYS A 130 -22.38 4.69 -7.59
CA LYS A 130 -22.02 3.26 -7.66
C LYS A 130 -21.69 2.69 -6.29
N MET A 131 -21.00 3.45 -5.44
CA MET A 131 -20.67 3.02 -4.09
C MET A 131 -21.91 2.86 -3.20
N ILE A 132 -22.82 3.84 -3.24
CA ILE A 132 -23.99 3.88 -2.35
C ILE A 132 -25.08 2.90 -2.81
N PHE A 133 -25.35 2.86 -4.12
CA PHE A 133 -26.37 1.99 -4.70
C PHE A 133 -25.88 0.55 -4.89
N GLY A 134 -24.55 0.32 -4.90
CA GLY A 134 -23.96 -1.01 -4.94
C GLY A 134 -24.13 -1.82 -3.64
N VAL A 135 -24.51 -1.18 -2.53
CA VAL A 135 -24.80 -1.89 -1.28
C VAL A 135 -26.21 -2.51 -1.34
N GLY A 136 -26.25 -3.83 -1.41
CA GLY A 136 -27.50 -4.61 -1.42
C GLY A 136 -28.23 -4.64 -0.06
N GLY A 137 -29.54 -4.80 -0.10
CA GLY A 137 -30.38 -4.94 1.10
C GLY A 137 -30.57 -3.65 1.91
N VAL A 138 -30.49 -2.49 1.26
CA VAL A 138 -30.64 -1.16 1.88
C VAL A 138 -32.04 -0.61 1.59
N ASP A 139 -32.70 -0.07 2.62
CA ASP A 139 -33.96 0.65 2.52
C ASP A 139 -33.79 1.94 1.68
N PRO A 140 -34.54 2.10 0.55
CA PRO A 140 -34.46 3.28 -0.31
C PRO A 140 -34.70 4.59 0.44
N GLN A 141 -35.64 4.63 1.38
CA GLN A 141 -36.00 5.86 2.09
C GLN A 141 -34.84 6.33 2.99
N ARG A 142 -34.20 5.39 3.69
CA ARG A 142 -33.01 5.65 4.51
C ARG A 142 -31.83 6.13 3.66
N ARG A 143 -31.62 5.50 2.49
CA ARG A 143 -30.55 5.90 1.57
C ARG A 143 -30.70 7.36 1.14
N GLU A 144 -31.90 7.76 0.72
CA GLU A 144 -32.19 9.14 0.33
C GLU A 144 -32.02 10.13 1.50
N GLU A 145 -32.49 9.77 2.70
CA GLU A 145 -32.31 10.59 3.90
C GLU A 145 -30.82 10.81 4.20
N LEU A 146 -29.99 9.75 4.16
CA LEU A 146 -28.54 9.85 4.40
C LEU A 146 -27.79 10.66 3.35
N ILE A 147 -28.13 10.48 2.07
CA ILE A 147 -27.57 11.30 0.97
C ILE A 147 -27.84 12.78 1.23
N LYS A 148 -29.07 13.11 1.65
CA LYS A 148 -29.47 14.48 1.96
C LYS A 148 -28.79 15.03 3.21
N VAL A 149 -28.78 14.27 4.30
CA VAL A 149 -28.17 14.65 5.59
C VAL A 149 -26.68 14.94 5.45
N LEU A 150 -25.96 14.16 4.63
CA LEU A 150 -24.53 14.33 4.43
C LEU A 150 -24.21 15.25 3.23
N GLY A 151 -25.21 15.68 2.47
CA GLY A 151 -25.04 16.49 1.26
C GLY A 151 -24.15 15.80 0.23
N VAL A 152 -24.34 14.49 0.02
CA VAL A 152 -23.58 13.71 -0.96
C VAL A 152 -24.13 13.97 -2.35
N ASP A 153 -23.27 14.44 -3.26
CA ASP A 153 -23.59 14.48 -4.68
C ASP A 153 -23.22 13.13 -5.32
N LEU A 154 -24.22 12.46 -5.89
CA LEU A 154 -24.06 11.14 -6.50
C LEU A 154 -23.13 11.14 -7.71
N SER A 155 -22.96 12.29 -8.37
CA SER A 155 -22.04 12.46 -9.51
C SER A 155 -20.56 12.50 -9.10
N TRP A 156 -20.27 12.69 -7.80
CA TRP A 156 -18.91 12.75 -7.28
C TRP A 156 -18.11 11.53 -7.66
N ARG A 157 -16.93 11.76 -8.24
CA ARG A 157 -15.96 10.72 -8.53
C ARG A 157 -14.97 10.64 -7.39
N MET A 158 -14.85 9.47 -6.77
CA MET A 158 -14.10 9.32 -5.52
C MET A 158 -12.61 9.67 -5.62
N HIS A 159 -12.06 9.65 -6.84
CA HIS A 159 -10.69 10.06 -7.15
C HIS A 159 -10.54 11.60 -7.35
N LYS A 160 -11.62 12.35 -7.57
CA LYS A 160 -11.61 13.82 -7.80
C LYS A 160 -12.10 14.65 -6.60
N VAL A 161 -12.80 14.04 -5.66
CA VAL A 161 -13.38 14.76 -4.51
C VAL A 161 -12.36 15.06 -3.41
N SER A 162 -12.64 16.13 -2.65
CA SER A 162 -11.90 16.49 -1.43
C SER A 162 -12.03 15.44 -0.32
N ASP A 163 -11.15 15.47 0.68
CA ASP A 163 -11.20 14.53 1.81
C ASP A 163 -12.49 14.67 2.63
N GLY A 164 -13.03 15.89 2.81
CA GLY A 164 -14.32 16.09 3.46
C GLY A 164 -15.50 15.54 2.67
N GLN A 165 -15.49 15.65 1.34
CA GLN A 165 -16.49 15.02 0.46
C GLN A 165 -16.38 13.49 0.49
N ARG A 166 -15.15 12.95 0.46
CA ARG A 166 -14.89 11.52 0.62
C ARG A 166 -15.39 11.03 1.99
N ARG A 167 -15.16 11.81 3.05
CA ARG A 167 -15.62 11.49 4.41
C ARG A 167 -17.14 11.42 4.49
N ARG A 168 -17.87 12.31 3.82
CA ARG A 168 -19.35 12.24 3.73
C ARG A 168 -19.82 10.95 3.08
N VAL A 169 -19.21 10.54 1.96
CA VAL A 169 -19.56 9.28 1.30
C VAL A 169 -19.23 8.09 2.21
N GLN A 170 -18.10 8.10 2.92
CA GLN A 170 -17.74 7.05 3.88
C GLN A 170 -18.75 6.92 5.02
N ILE A 171 -19.14 8.02 5.65
CA ILE A 171 -20.13 8.03 6.73
C ILE A 171 -21.48 7.57 6.17
N CYS A 172 -21.85 8.01 4.96
CA CYS A 172 -23.07 7.57 4.30
C CYS A 172 -23.10 6.05 4.16
N MET A 173 -22.06 5.46 3.56
CA MET A 173 -21.93 4.01 3.38
C MET A 173 -21.99 3.23 4.69
N GLY A 174 -21.32 3.74 5.72
CA GLY A 174 -21.30 3.14 7.06
C GLY A 174 -22.66 3.13 7.77
N LEU A 175 -23.55 4.04 7.41
CA LEU A 175 -24.88 4.20 8.03
C LEU A 175 -26.03 3.65 7.16
N LEU A 176 -25.76 3.20 5.93
CA LEU A 176 -26.77 2.71 4.98
C LEU A 176 -27.60 1.55 5.55
N LYS A 177 -26.96 0.63 6.28
CA LYS A 177 -27.66 -0.44 7.00
C LYS A 177 -28.04 0.03 8.40
N PRO A 178 -29.22 -0.38 8.90
CA PRO A 178 -29.59 -0.12 10.29
C PRO A 178 -28.62 -0.82 11.23
N PHE A 179 -28.29 -0.15 12.34
CA PHE A 179 -27.40 -0.66 13.38
C PHE A 179 -28.12 -0.62 14.74
N LYS A 180 -27.75 -1.53 15.64
CA LYS A 180 -28.20 -1.54 17.03
C LYS A 180 -27.17 -0.89 17.95
N VAL A 181 -25.89 -1.05 17.63
CA VAL A 181 -24.77 -0.42 18.33
C VAL A 181 -23.86 0.27 17.31
N LEU A 182 -23.57 1.54 17.52
CA LEU A 182 -22.68 2.34 16.69
C LEU A 182 -21.51 2.91 17.50
N LEU A 183 -20.30 2.64 17.03
CA LEU A 183 -19.07 3.13 17.62
C LEU A 183 -18.47 4.20 16.70
N LEU A 184 -18.33 5.42 17.21
CA LEU A 184 -17.86 6.58 16.47
C LEU A 184 -16.53 7.05 17.05
N ASP A 185 -15.51 7.09 16.22
CA ASP A 185 -14.15 7.51 16.60
C ASP A 185 -13.72 8.67 15.69
N GLU A 186 -13.83 9.89 16.22
CA GLU A 186 -13.44 11.16 15.57
C GLU A 186 -14.04 11.38 14.17
N ILE A 187 -15.30 10.97 13.97
CA ILE A 187 -15.87 10.96 12.62
C ILE A 187 -16.18 12.32 12.00
N THR A 188 -16.25 13.39 12.80
CA THR A 188 -16.72 14.72 12.37
C THR A 188 -15.62 15.73 12.07
N VAL A 189 -14.34 15.33 12.15
CA VAL A 189 -13.18 16.23 11.99
C VAL A 189 -13.15 16.88 10.60
N ASP A 190 -13.41 16.12 9.54
CA ASP A 190 -13.39 16.62 8.15
C ASP A 190 -14.77 17.07 7.64
N LEU A 191 -15.77 17.17 8.52
CA LEU A 191 -17.11 17.66 8.16
C LEU A 191 -17.24 19.15 8.44
N ASP A 192 -17.93 19.86 7.54
CA ASP A 192 -18.33 21.24 7.81
C ASP A 192 -19.40 21.33 8.90
N VAL A 193 -19.64 22.54 9.39
CA VAL A 193 -20.52 22.83 10.53
C VAL A 193 -21.97 22.36 10.27
N LEU A 194 -22.47 22.52 9.05
CA LEU A 194 -23.86 22.16 8.69
C LEU A 194 -24.02 20.63 8.60
N ALA A 195 -23.13 19.97 7.85
CA ALA A 195 -23.15 18.51 7.71
C ALA A 195 -22.96 17.81 9.06
N ARG A 196 -22.14 18.38 9.96
CA ARG A 196 -22.00 17.88 11.33
C ARG A 196 -23.30 17.99 12.11
N ALA A 197 -23.95 19.15 12.07
CA ALA A 197 -25.21 19.37 12.78
C ALA A 197 -26.33 18.43 12.29
N ASP A 198 -26.46 18.27 10.97
CA ASP A 198 -27.45 17.38 10.36
C ASP A 198 -27.17 15.91 10.70
N LEU A 199 -25.90 15.48 10.65
CA LEU A 199 -25.50 14.14 11.06
C LEU A 199 -25.82 13.88 12.55
N MET A 200 -25.51 14.81 13.44
CA MET A 200 -25.80 14.64 14.87
C MET A 200 -27.32 14.57 15.13
N LYS A 201 -28.11 15.34 14.38
CA LYS A 201 -29.59 15.28 14.43
C LYS A 201 -30.12 13.94 13.95
N PHE A 202 -29.58 13.40 12.84
CA PHE A 202 -29.91 12.07 12.34
C PHE A 202 -29.58 10.98 13.37
N LEU A 203 -28.38 11.00 13.95
CA LEU A 203 -27.96 10.01 14.95
C LEU A 203 -28.81 10.09 16.23
N LYS A 204 -29.23 11.28 16.65
CA LYS A 204 -30.15 11.45 17.79
C LYS A 204 -31.51 10.83 17.51
N LYS A 205 -32.04 11.02 16.30
CA LYS A 205 -33.30 10.41 15.84
C LYS A 205 -33.22 8.89 15.82
N GLU A 206 -32.12 8.31 15.33
CA GLU A 206 -31.91 6.85 15.34
C GLU A 206 -31.94 6.25 16.76
N CYS A 207 -31.35 6.93 17.74
CA CYS A 207 -31.43 6.49 19.13
C CYS A 207 -32.86 6.55 19.68
N GLN A 208 -33.59 7.62 19.38
CA GLN A 208 -34.94 7.87 19.94
C GLN A 208 -36.03 7.01 19.30
N GLU A 209 -35.97 6.81 17.98
CA GLU A 209 -37.00 6.07 17.24
C GLU A 209 -36.71 4.57 17.16
N ARG A 210 -35.44 4.17 17.11
CA ARG A 210 -35.04 2.77 16.89
C ARG A 210 -34.31 2.13 18.07
N GLY A 211 -34.06 2.87 19.15
CA GLY A 211 -33.34 2.37 20.32
C GLY A 211 -31.86 2.05 20.04
N ALA A 212 -31.27 2.64 18.99
CA ALA A 212 -29.86 2.44 18.68
C ALA A 212 -28.98 3.03 19.79
N THR A 213 -27.94 2.29 20.18
CA THR A 213 -26.96 2.70 21.20
C THR A 213 -25.72 3.24 20.51
N ILE A 214 -25.26 4.45 20.88
CA ILE A 214 -24.10 5.10 20.25
C ILE A 214 -23.04 5.41 21.30
N ILE A 215 -21.80 5.03 21.02
CA ILE A 215 -20.62 5.48 21.77
C ILE A 215 -19.80 6.36 20.86
N TYR A 216 -19.56 7.61 21.28
CA TYR A 216 -18.86 8.60 20.48
C TYR A 216 -17.64 9.15 21.21
N ALA A 217 -16.44 8.86 20.68
CA ALA A 217 -15.20 9.52 21.07
C ALA A 217 -14.90 10.69 20.11
N THR A 218 -14.76 11.88 20.68
CA THR A 218 -14.46 13.11 19.92
C THR A 218 -13.71 14.12 20.78
N HIS A 219 -12.89 14.93 20.11
CA HIS A 219 -12.26 16.13 20.67
C HIS A 219 -12.99 17.42 20.28
N ILE A 220 -14.05 17.30 19.48
CA ILE A 220 -14.90 18.40 19.01
C ILE A 220 -16.24 18.31 19.74
N PHE A 221 -16.54 19.30 20.58
CA PHE A 221 -17.75 19.35 21.42
C PHE A 221 -18.83 20.32 20.90
N ASP A 222 -18.55 21.04 19.82
CA ASP A 222 -19.47 22.02 19.23
C ASP A 222 -20.80 21.36 18.85
N GLY A 223 -21.91 21.86 19.41
CA GLY A 223 -23.25 21.35 19.13
C GLY A 223 -23.62 20.04 19.84
N LEU A 224 -22.79 19.54 20.78
CA LEU A 224 -23.07 18.32 21.54
C LEU A 224 -23.70 18.57 22.92
N GLU A 225 -24.07 19.80 23.26
CA GLU A 225 -24.48 20.18 24.63
C GLU A 225 -25.74 19.43 25.15
N ASP A 226 -26.71 19.18 24.25
CA ASP A 226 -27.95 18.43 24.50
C ASP A 226 -28.02 17.10 23.74
N TRP A 227 -26.88 16.61 23.28
CA TRP A 227 -26.80 15.38 22.50
C TRP A 227 -26.62 14.12 23.35
N PRO A 228 -25.60 13.98 24.22
CA PRO A 228 -25.36 12.75 24.96
C PRO A 228 -26.40 12.52 26.06
N SER A 229 -26.72 11.25 26.33
CA SER A 229 -27.47 10.83 27.52
C SER A 229 -26.52 10.56 28.71
N SER A 230 -25.30 10.11 28.43
CA SER A 230 -24.28 9.78 29.43
C SER A 230 -22.89 10.24 28.98
N ILE A 231 -22.01 10.45 29.95
CA ILE A 231 -20.60 10.77 29.71
C ILE A 231 -19.72 9.77 30.44
N VAL A 232 -18.65 9.36 29.78
CA VAL A 232 -17.63 8.46 30.30
C VAL A 232 -16.28 9.15 30.17
N TYR A 233 -15.63 9.40 31.29
CA TYR A 233 -14.31 10.01 31.36
C TYR A 233 -13.24 8.97 31.72
N VAL A 234 -12.24 8.86 30.86
CA VAL A 234 -11.11 7.93 30.98
C VAL A 234 -9.82 8.72 31.10
N ALA A 235 -9.01 8.37 32.10
CA ALA A 235 -7.69 8.94 32.33
C ALA A 235 -6.72 7.83 32.71
N HIS A 236 -5.50 7.88 32.15
CA HIS A 236 -4.44 6.89 32.38
C HIS A 236 -4.88 5.42 32.22
N GLY A 237 -5.76 5.13 31.24
CA GLY A 237 -6.24 3.77 31.01
C GLY A 237 -7.25 3.25 32.04
N ARG A 238 -7.76 4.11 32.93
CA ARG A 238 -8.76 3.76 33.95
C ARG A 238 -10.00 4.61 33.80
N LEU A 239 -11.15 4.01 34.10
CA LEU A 239 -12.40 4.75 34.22
C LEU A 239 -12.33 5.67 35.42
N GLN A 240 -12.49 6.98 35.20
CA GLN A 240 -12.57 7.96 36.28
C GLN A 240 -14.02 8.25 36.67
N LEU A 241 -14.90 8.29 35.68
CA LEU A 241 -16.28 8.70 35.86
C LEU A 241 -17.16 8.14 34.74
N ALA A 242 -18.31 7.58 35.09
CA ALA A 242 -19.38 7.21 34.17
C ALA A 242 -20.71 7.61 34.82
N MET A 243 -21.44 8.54 34.22
CA MET A 243 -22.71 9.01 34.77
C MET A 243 -23.66 9.60 33.72
N PRO A 244 -24.96 9.68 34.00
CA PRO A 244 -25.93 10.40 33.17
C PRO A 244 -25.61 11.90 33.09
N MET A 245 -25.92 12.51 31.96
CA MET A 245 -25.67 13.95 31.72
C MET A 245 -26.42 14.89 32.67
N GLU A 246 -27.57 14.47 33.21
CA GLU A 246 -28.33 15.23 34.20
C GLU A 246 -27.50 15.50 35.47
N LYS A 247 -26.80 14.47 35.97
CA LYS A 247 -25.92 14.59 37.15
C LYS A 247 -24.70 15.48 36.87
N VAL A 248 -24.18 15.47 35.64
CA VAL A 248 -23.07 16.35 35.24
C VAL A 248 -23.50 17.81 35.29
N ARG A 249 -24.73 18.12 34.85
CA ARG A 249 -25.33 19.46 34.88
C ARG A 249 -25.58 19.95 36.31
N GLU A 250 -25.93 19.04 37.22
CA GLU A 250 -26.06 19.36 38.65
C GLU A 250 -24.70 19.65 39.31
N MET A 251 -23.66 18.91 38.93
CA MET A 251 -22.31 19.05 39.48
C MET A 251 -21.56 20.28 38.95
N SER A 252 -21.87 20.73 37.73
CA SER A 252 -21.17 21.82 37.06
C SER A 252 -22.16 22.78 36.41
N GLN A 253 -22.15 24.04 36.86
CA GLN A 253 -22.91 25.14 36.23
C GLN A 253 -22.26 25.63 34.92
N LEU A 254 -21.22 24.96 34.43
CA LEU A 254 -20.50 25.31 33.20
C LEU A 254 -21.03 24.50 32.01
N SER A 255 -20.91 25.06 30.80
CA SER A 255 -21.13 24.34 29.53
C SER A 255 -20.38 22.99 29.49
N LEU A 256 -20.89 22.02 28.74
CA LEU A 256 -20.26 20.68 28.57
C LEU A 256 -18.77 20.80 28.21
N MET A 257 -18.45 21.68 27.25
CA MET A 257 -17.07 21.93 26.80
C MET A 257 -16.17 22.36 27.96
N ARG A 258 -16.57 23.38 28.73
CA ARG A 258 -15.79 23.88 29.87
C ARG A 258 -15.65 22.86 31.00
N THR A 259 -16.68 22.05 31.24
CA THR A 259 -16.65 20.99 32.24
C THR A 259 -15.62 19.93 31.87
N VAL A 260 -15.68 19.43 30.63
CA VAL A 260 -14.70 18.48 30.07
C VAL A 260 -13.30 19.08 30.05
N GLU A 261 -13.16 20.34 29.62
CA GLU A 261 -11.88 21.04 29.60
C GLU A 261 -11.26 21.14 31.00
N SER A 262 -12.07 21.36 32.04
CA SER A 262 -11.57 21.38 33.43
C SER A 262 -10.97 20.05 33.86
N TRP A 263 -11.60 18.93 33.47
CA TRP A 263 -11.12 17.59 33.77
C TRP A 263 -9.81 17.31 33.04
N LEU A 264 -9.76 17.62 31.74
CA LEU A 264 -8.56 17.44 30.92
C LEU A 264 -7.38 18.33 31.37
N ARG A 265 -7.66 19.56 31.84
CA ARG A 265 -6.66 20.44 32.42
C ARG A 265 -6.13 19.89 33.74
N LYS A 266 -7.01 19.39 34.61
CA LYS A 266 -6.63 18.77 35.88
C LYS A 266 -5.73 17.55 35.66
N GLU A 267 -6.09 16.67 34.74
CA GLU A 267 -5.26 15.52 34.35
C GLU A 267 -3.87 15.96 33.86
N ARG A 268 -3.82 16.99 33.00
CA ARG A 268 -2.56 17.54 32.49
C ARG A 268 -1.69 18.16 33.60
N ASP A 269 -2.30 18.81 34.58
CA ASP A 269 -1.60 19.42 35.71
C ASP A 269 -1.12 18.37 36.72
N ASP A 270 -1.90 17.32 36.95
CA ASP A 270 -1.50 16.14 37.76
C ASP A 270 -0.33 15.40 37.10
N ASP A 271 -0.33 15.25 35.78
CA ASP A 271 0.81 14.70 35.03
C ASP A 271 2.05 15.58 35.14
N ARG A 272 1.89 16.90 35.04
CA ARG A 272 3.00 17.85 35.26
C ARG A 272 3.55 17.74 36.69
N ARG A 273 2.68 17.57 37.69
CA ARG A 273 3.08 17.41 39.09
C ARG A 273 3.82 16.08 39.30
N ARG A 274 3.30 14.97 38.79
CA ARG A 274 3.98 13.65 38.82
C ARG A 274 5.36 13.72 38.17
N ARG A 275 5.49 14.39 37.02
CA ARG A 275 6.80 14.61 36.36
C ARG A 275 7.77 15.38 37.26
N LYS A 276 7.31 16.48 37.88
CA LYS A 276 8.12 17.26 38.83
C LYS A 276 8.55 16.44 40.06
N GLU A 277 7.64 15.67 40.64
CA GLU A 277 7.92 14.82 41.81
C GLU A 277 8.89 13.68 41.48
N ARG A 278 8.78 13.05 40.30
CA ARG A 278 9.74 12.04 39.82
C ARG A 278 11.12 12.63 39.59
N LYS A 279 11.19 13.80 38.96
CA LYS A 279 12.43 14.56 38.78
C LYS A 279 13.08 14.91 40.12
N ALA A 280 12.30 15.34 41.11
CA ALA A 280 12.78 15.61 42.46
C ALA A 280 13.31 14.35 43.18
N LYS A 281 12.78 13.17 42.84
CA LYS A 281 13.23 11.86 43.34
C LYS A 281 14.38 11.24 42.53
N GLY A 282 14.96 11.95 41.57
CA GLY A 282 16.04 11.44 40.70
C GLY A 282 15.59 10.34 39.73
N LEU A 283 14.28 10.14 39.56
CA LEU A 283 13.70 9.18 38.62
C LEU A 283 13.47 9.86 37.25
N PRO A 284 13.48 9.10 36.14
CA PRO A 284 13.12 9.62 34.83
C PRO A 284 11.74 10.29 34.86
N GLU A 285 11.59 11.43 34.16
CA GLU A 285 10.34 12.21 34.10
C GLU A 285 9.15 11.36 33.61
N PHE A 286 9.42 10.31 32.82
CA PHE A 286 8.44 9.35 32.32
C PHE A 286 8.73 7.95 32.89
N GLU A 287 7.70 7.13 33.09
CA GLU A 287 7.90 5.71 33.39
C GLU A 287 8.43 4.97 32.18
N SER A 288 9.49 4.17 32.36
CA SER A 288 9.97 3.23 31.36
C SER A 288 8.91 2.15 31.16
N LYS A 289 8.08 2.27 30.11
CA LYS A 289 7.33 1.13 29.60
C LYS A 289 8.31 0.20 28.93
N VAL A 290 8.42 -1.04 29.42
CA VAL A 290 9.22 -2.09 28.79
C VAL A 290 8.56 -2.41 27.44
N ASP A 291 9.09 -1.84 26.36
CA ASP A 291 8.69 -2.17 24.99
C ASP A 291 9.31 -3.55 24.69
N GLY A 292 8.46 -4.58 24.65
CA GLY A 292 8.84 -5.99 24.54
C GLY A 292 9.38 -6.38 23.17
N SER A 293 10.47 -5.78 22.70
CA SER A 293 11.17 -6.24 21.49
C SER A 293 12.67 -5.95 21.54
N ARG A 294 13.47 -6.97 21.91
CA ARG A 294 14.70 -7.42 21.21
C ARG A 294 15.45 -8.48 22.03
N VAL A 295 15.61 -9.66 21.43
CA VAL A 295 16.87 -10.41 21.49
C VAL A 295 17.35 -10.57 20.06
N THR A 296 18.29 -9.74 19.63
CA THR A 296 19.27 -10.10 18.59
C THR A 296 20.59 -9.38 18.88
N GLY A 297 21.68 -10.14 18.74
CA GLY A 297 23.04 -9.74 19.06
C GLY A 297 23.60 -8.59 18.22
N GLY A 298 24.80 -8.16 18.62
CA GLY A 298 25.48 -6.94 18.17
C GLY A 298 25.94 -6.88 16.70
N PRO A 299 26.79 -5.88 16.36
CA PRO A 299 26.43 -4.85 15.42
C PRO A 299 26.99 -5.10 14.02
N ALA A 300 26.12 -5.08 13.01
CA ALA A 300 26.52 -4.81 11.63
C ALA A 300 25.84 -3.50 11.20
N ARG A 301 26.66 -2.48 10.93
CA ARG A 301 26.24 -1.25 10.25
C ARG A 301 25.71 -1.62 8.86
N ALA A 302 24.38 -1.60 8.70
CA ALA A 302 23.74 -1.65 7.39
C ALA A 302 22.97 -0.34 7.18
N LEU A 303 23.54 0.53 6.35
CA LEU A 303 22.85 1.66 5.75
C LEU A 303 21.75 1.08 4.85
N ASN A 304 20.50 1.24 5.28
CA ASN A 304 19.32 0.70 4.64
C ASN A 304 18.87 1.63 3.51
N ASN A 305 19.56 1.52 2.38
CA ASN A 305 19.19 2.08 1.10
C ASN A 305 18.45 0.94 0.41
N GLY A 306 17.21 1.11 -0.04
CA GLY A 306 16.31 0.06 -0.55
C GLY A 306 16.80 -0.80 -1.73
N TRP A 307 18.10 -0.80 -2.05
CA TRP A 307 18.78 -1.56 -3.09
C TRP A 307 20.14 -2.17 -2.65
N ALA A 308 20.55 -2.04 -1.38
CA ALA A 308 21.83 -2.52 -0.87
C ALA A 308 21.67 -3.59 0.22
N GLY A 309 21.55 -4.83 -0.22
CA GLY A 309 21.59 -6.03 0.61
C GLY A 309 21.03 -7.16 -0.23
N GLY A 310 21.86 -8.13 -0.62
CA GLY A 310 21.50 -9.24 -1.52
C GLY A 310 20.49 -10.23 -0.94
N ARG A 311 19.30 -9.75 -0.58
CA ARG A 311 18.06 -10.49 -0.35
C ARG A 311 16.92 -9.56 -0.79
N MET A 312 15.99 -10.06 -1.60
CA MET A 312 14.71 -9.37 -1.81
C MET A 312 13.91 -9.42 -0.50
N HIS A 313 14.28 -8.60 0.48
CA HIS A 313 13.37 -8.22 1.56
C HIS A 313 12.88 -6.82 1.23
N SER A 314 11.57 -6.68 1.09
CA SER A 314 10.94 -5.38 1.06
C SER A 314 11.23 -4.64 2.38
N THR A 315 11.09 -3.32 2.38
CA THR A 315 11.10 -2.49 3.59
C THR A 315 9.95 -2.79 4.57
N ILE A 316 9.16 -3.85 4.32
CA ILE A 316 8.35 -4.55 5.31
C ILE A 316 9.21 -5.70 5.86
N ALA A 317 10.01 -5.41 6.88
CA ALA A 317 10.58 -6.46 7.73
C ALA A 317 9.42 -7.27 8.33
N GLY A 318 9.14 -8.44 7.77
CA GLY A 318 8.08 -9.35 8.20
C GLY A 318 7.51 -10.28 7.13
N GLU A 319 7.67 -10.00 5.83
CA GLU A 319 7.09 -10.85 4.78
C GLU A 319 8.16 -11.24 3.76
N ASP A 320 8.72 -12.44 3.95
CA ASP A 320 9.32 -13.23 2.88
C ASP A 320 8.17 -13.60 1.94
N ASN A 321 7.98 -12.87 0.82
CA ASN A 321 7.29 -13.30 -0.42
C ASN A 321 6.90 -12.10 -1.29
N PHE A 322 7.85 -11.54 -2.05
CA PHE A 322 7.53 -10.67 -3.19
C PHE A 322 7.39 -11.54 -4.45
N PHE A 323 6.24 -12.21 -4.60
CA PHE A 323 5.79 -12.64 -5.92
C PHE A 323 5.26 -11.41 -6.67
N LEU A 324 5.45 -11.35 -7.99
CA LEU A 324 4.77 -10.38 -8.87
C LEU A 324 3.24 -10.53 -8.71
N SER A 325 2.67 -9.89 -7.68
CA SER A 325 1.26 -9.98 -7.29
C SER A 325 0.33 -9.52 -8.41
N SER A 326 0.83 -8.68 -9.31
CA SER A 326 0.15 -8.20 -10.52
C SER A 326 -0.29 -9.34 -11.44
N ASN A 327 0.49 -10.42 -11.57
CA ASN A 327 0.10 -11.56 -12.42
C ASN A 327 -1.12 -12.25 -11.83
N ARG A 328 -1.13 -12.49 -10.51
CA ARG A 328 -2.26 -13.12 -9.82
C ARG A 328 -3.52 -12.25 -9.85
N ILE A 329 -3.36 -10.92 -9.77
CA ILE A 329 -4.47 -9.97 -9.93
C ILE A 329 -5.04 -10.06 -11.35
N ALA A 330 -4.18 -10.06 -12.37
CA ALA A 330 -4.59 -10.19 -13.77
C ALA A 330 -5.25 -11.56 -14.03
N GLU A 331 -4.68 -12.66 -13.56
CA GLU A 331 -5.24 -14.01 -13.69
C GLU A 331 -6.60 -14.15 -13.00
N THR A 332 -6.77 -13.52 -11.84
CA THR A 332 -8.06 -13.51 -11.13
C THR A 332 -9.10 -12.70 -11.89
N TYR A 333 -8.71 -11.56 -12.46
CA TYR A 333 -9.59 -10.69 -13.24
C TYR A 333 -10.00 -11.33 -14.57
N ILE A 334 -9.03 -11.91 -15.29
CA ILE A 334 -9.23 -12.54 -16.61
C ILE A 334 -9.86 -13.93 -16.48
N GLY A 335 -9.61 -14.63 -15.37
CA GLY A 335 -10.05 -16.01 -15.14
C GLY A 335 -9.16 -17.07 -15.83
N SER A 336 -7.98 -16.70 -16.31
CA SER A 336 -7.03 -17.58 -16.99
C SER A 336 -5.58 -17.26 -16.64
N GLU A 337 -4.68 -18.22 -16.80
CA GLU A 337 -3.23 -18.05 -16.57
C GLU A 337 -2.62 -16.97 -17.49
N VAL A 338 -1.73 -16.14 -16.94
CA VAL A 338 -0.99 -15.10 -17.69
C VAL A 338 0.44 -15.56 -17.88
N LYS A 339 0.82 -15.83 -19.13
CA LYS A 339 2.15 -16.36 -19.48
C LYS A 339 3.12 -15.33 -20.03
N ASP A 340 2.61 -14.26 -20.62
CA ASP A 340 3.39 -13.26 -21.32
C ASP A 340 3.13 -11.87 -20.74
N ALA A 341 4.17 -11.06 -20.61
CA ALA A 341 4.06 -9.69 -20.12
C ALA A 341 5.04 -8.72 -20.81
N VAL A 342 4.69 -7.44 -20.77
CA VAL A 342 5.60 -6.32 -21.00
C VAL A 342 5.88 -5.68 -19.66
N VAL A 343 7.16 -5.48 -19.33
CA VAL A 343 7.58 -4.94 -18.02
C VAL A 343 8.26 -3.60 -18.23
N THR A 344 7.94 -2.63 -17.38
CA THR A 344 8.54 -1.30 -17.42
C THR A 344 9.81 -1.23 -16.58
N VAL A 345 10.75 -0.39 -17.01
CA VAL A 345 11.95 -0.04 -16.24
C VAL A 345 12.26 1.46 -16.37
N PRO A 346 12.90 2.07 -15.37
CA PRO A 346 13.44 3.42 -15.49
C PRO A 346 14.33 3.55 -16.74
N ALA A 347 14.24 4.66 -17.46
CA ALA A 347 14.96 4.82 -18.72
C ALA A 347 16.49 4.76 -18.51
N TYR A 348 16.95 5.30 -17.38
CA TYR A 348 18.37 5.33 -17.00
C TYR A 348 18.88 4.02 -16.36
N PHE A 349 18.09 2.94 -16.37
CA PHE A 349 18.57 1.63 -15.93
C PHE A 349 19.74 1.13 -16.79
N ASN A 350 20.79 0.72 -16.08
CA ASN A 350 21.98 0.12 -16.65
C ASN A 350 21.74 -1.33 -17.09
N TYR A 351 22.69 -1.91 -17.81
CA TYR A 351 22.57 -3.28 -18.31
C TYR A 351 22.24 -4.31 -17.21
N SER A 352 22.95 -4.25 -16.08
CA SER A 352 22.79 -5.23 -14.99
C SER A 352 21.40 -5.18 -14.35
N GLN A 353 20.80 -3.99 -14.25
CA GLN A 353 19.45 -3.80 -13.73
C GLN A 353 18.40 -4.34 -14.70
N ARG A 354 18.55 -4.08 -16.00
CA ARG A 354 17.65 -4.62 -17.04
C ARG A 354 17.68 -6.15 -17.08
N GLN A 355 18.87 -6.75 -16.98
CA GLN A 355 19.02 -8.20 -16.93
C GLN A 355 18.36 -8.78 -15.67
N ALA A 356 18.54 -8.14 -14.51
CA ALA A 356 17.87 -8.55 -13.27
C ALA A 356 16.34 -8.52 -13.38
N THR A 357 15.78 -7.52 -14.08
CA THR A 357 14.33 -7.46 -14.36
C THR A 357 13.88 -8.62 -15.25
N LEU A 358 14.64 -8.99 -16.29
CA LEU A 358 14.33 -10.15 -17.12
C LEU A 358 14.35 -11.46 -16.31
N ASP A 359 15.36 -11.62 -15.46
CA ASP A 359 15.50 -12.82 -14.65
C ASP A 359 14.41 -12.91 -13.57
N ALA A 360 13.96 -11.78 -13.02
CA ALA A 360 12.80 -11.72 -12.13
C ALA A 360 11.51 -12.22 -12.82
N GLY A 361 11.30 -11.88 -14.09
CA GLY A 361 10.18 -12.42 -14.88
C GLY A 361 10.25 -13.94 -15.04
N LYS A 362 11.43 -14.47 -15.36
CA LYS A 362 11.66 -15.93 -15.46
C LYS A 362 11.39 -16.64 -14.14
N ILE A 363 11.88 -16.09 -13.02
CA ILE A 363 11.64 -16.62 -11.67
C ILE A 363 10.14 -16.63 -11.36
N ALA A 364 9.42 -15.59 -11.78
CA ALA A 364 7.97 -15.50 -11.61
C ALA A 364 7.16 -16.38 -12.59
N GLY A 365 7.82 -17.10 -13.51
CA GLY A 365 7.16 -17.96 -14.49
C GLY A 365 6.46 -17.19 -15.62
N VAL A 366 6.83 -15.93 -15.86
CA VAL A 366 6.27 -15.10 -16.92
C VAL A 366 7.32 -14.75 -17.96
N ASN A 367 6.97 -14.99 -19.22
CA ASN A 367 7.77 -14.64 -20.37
C ASN A 367 7.68 -13.12 -20.63
N ILE A 368 8.80 -12.42 -20.44
CA ILE A 368 8.87 -10.97 -20.72
C ILE A 368 9.09 -10.79 -22.23
N LEU A 369 8.02 -10.43 -22.95
CA LEU A 369 8.05 -10.16 -24.38
C LEU A 369 8.93 -8.94 -24.71
N ARG A 370 8.88 -7.93 -23.84
CA ARG A 370 9.55 -6.64 -24.03
C ARG A 370 9.81 -5.98 -22.69
N ILE A 371 11.00 -5.38 -22.57
CA ILE A 371 11.24 -4.33 -21.59
C ILE A 371 11.01 -2.99 -22.26
N ILE A 372 10.18 -2.15 -21.65
CA ILE A 372 9.91 -0.79 -22.13
C ILE A 372 10.36 0.23 -21.09
N ASN A 373 10.92 1.35 -21.55
CA ASN A 373 11.28 2.44 -20.65
C ASN A 373 10.01 3.14 -20.14
N GLU A 374 9.96 3.45 -18.85
CA GLU A 374 8.84 4.15 -18.19
C GLU A 374 8.40 5.43 -18.93
N PRO A 375 9.31 6.38 -19.26
CA PRO A 375 8.91 7.58 -19.98
C PRO A 375 8.41 7.30 -21.40
N THR A 376 8.90 6.27 -22.07
CA THR A 376 8.38 5.86 -23.39
C THR A 376 6.99 5.27 -23.26
N ALA A 377 6.74 4.44 -22.25
CA ALA A 377 5.40 3.92 -21.98
C ALA A 377 4.41 5.08 -21.70
N ALA A 378 4.81 6.07 -20.89
CA ALA A 378 3.99 7.26 -20.69
C ALA A 378 3.76 8.07 -21.98
N ALA A 379 4.75 8.13 -22.87
CA ALA A 379 4.61 8.76 -24.18
C ALA A 379 3.61 8.04 -25.10
N ILE A 380 3.55 6.71 -25.03
CA ILE A 380 2.56 5.89 -25.74
C ILE A 380 1.16 6.23 -25.24
N ALA A 381 0.98 6.28 -23.91
CA ALA A 381 -0.29 6.68 -23.31
C ALA A 381 -0.71 8.09 -23.76
N TYR A 382 0.21 9.04 -23.74
CA TYR A 382 -0.02 10.41 -24.23
C TYR A 382 -0.41 10.46 -25.71
N GLY A 383 0.33 9.75 -26.56
CA GLY A 383 0.21 9.81 -28.01
C GLY A 383 -1.09 9.20 -28.54
N LEU A 384 -1.64 8.18 -27.87
CA LEU A 384 -2.93 7.61 -28.24
C LEU A 384 -4.10 8.51 -27.83
N ASP A 385 -4.12 9.02 -26.61
CA ASP A 385 -5.23 9.85 -26.10
C ASP A 385 -5.38 11.17 -26.87
N ASN A 386 -4.28 11.68 -27.43
CA ASN A 386 -4.25 12.95 -28.17
C ASN A 386 -4.16 12.78 -29.68
N ARG A 387 -4.39 11.57 -30.21
CA ARG A 387 -4.22 11.30 -31.65
C ARG A 387 -5.14 12.14 -32.55
N SER A 388 -6.33 12.51 -32.07
CA SER A 388 -7.28 13.39 -32.79
C SER A 388 -6.89 14.86 -32.77
N SER A 389 -6.08 15.31 -31.80
CA SER A 389 -5.62 16.70 -31.65
C SER A 389 -4.21 16.94 -32.22
N ILE A 390 -3.41 15.88 -32.39
CA ILE A 390 -2.05 15.95 -32.96
C ILE A 390 -2.13 15.89 -34.50
N MET A 391 -2.34 17.04 -35.16
CA MET A 391 -2.31 17.15 -36.63
C MET A 391 -0.89 17.35 -37.23
N GLY A 392 0.18 16.98 -36.51
CA GLY A 392 1.55 17.21 -36.99
C GLY A 392 2.64 16.60 -36.11
N LYS A 393 3.89 16.96 -36.38
CA LYS A 393 5.05 16.62 -35.54
C LYS A 393 4.95 17.41 -34.23
N ARG A 394 5.07 16.75 -33.08
CA ARG A 394 5.21 17.40 -31.77
C ARG A 394 6.43 16.90 -31.04
N ASN A 395 7.17 17.78 -30.40
CA ASN A 395 8.24 17.43 -29.47
C ASN A 395 7.67 17.46 -28.05
N VAL A 396 7.81 16.37 -27.33
CA VAL A 396 7.23 16.20 -26.00
C VAL A 396 8.37 15.96 -25.01
N LEU A 397 8.26 16.59 -23.85
CA LEU A 397 9.12 16.30 -22.71
C LEU A 397 8.32 15.47 -21.70
N ILE A 398 8.81 14.27 -21.40
CA ILE A 398 8.29 13.44 -20.31
C ILE A 398 9.14 13.71 -19.08
N PHE A 399 8.49 14.12 -18.00
CA PHE A 399 9.09 14.32 -16.68
C PHE A 399 8.52 13.28 -15.72
N ASP A 400 9.28 12.23 -15.43
CA ASP A 400 8.86 11.13 -14.56
C ASP A 400 9.58 11.19 -13.23
N LEU A 401 8.86 11.58 -12.17
CA LEU A 401 9.41 11.67 -10.81
C LEU A 401 8.61 10.75 -9.89
N GLY A 402 9.17 9.55 -9.69
CA GLY A 402 8.56 8.46 -8.94
C GLY A 402 8.89 8.46 -7.45
N GLY A 403 8.84 7.27 -6.86
CA GLY A 403 9.17 7.03 -5.45
C GLY A 403 10.67 6.97 -5.18
N GLY A 404 11.46 6.36 -6.09
CA GLY A 404 12.91 6.20 -5.92
C GLY A 404 13.75 6.59 -7.14
N THR A 405 13.12 6.86 -8.29
CA THR A 405 13.79 7.19 -9.54
C THR A 405 13.22 8.47 -10.15
N PHE A 406 14.07 9.14 -10.90
CA PHE A 406 13.74 10.31 -11.69
C PHE A 406 14.25 10.12 -13.11
N ASP A 407 13.36 10.19 -14.10
CA ASP A 407 13.71 10.10 -15.51
C ASP A 407 13.14 11.30 -16.30
N VAL A 408 13.90 11.73 -17.30
CA VAL A 408 13.50 12.75 -18.26
C VAL A 408 13.78 12.24 -19.66
N SER A 409 12.77 12.24 -20.53
CA SER A 409 12.95 11.92 -21.94
C SER A 409 12.39 13.03 -22.82
N VAL A 410 13.18 13.43 -23.80
CA VAL A 410 12.74 14.32 -24.88
C VAL A 410 12.49 13.47 -26.10
N LEU A 411 11.29 13.55 -26.67
CA LEU A 411 10.87 12.69 -27.77
C LEU A 411 10.07 13.46 -28.82
N THR A 412 10.05 12.93 -30.03
CA THR A 412 9.24 13.44 -31.14
C THR A 412 8.12 12.43 -31.42
N ILE A 413 6.88 12.91 -31.47
CA ILE A 413 5.71 12.14 -31.90
C ILE A 413 5.26 12.66 -33.27
N LYS A 414 5.14 11.77 -34.25
CA LYS A 414 4.62 12.09 -35.58
C LYS A 414 3.88 10.90 -36.17
N SER A 415 2.57 11.03 -36.42
CA SER A 415 1.75 10.04 -37.13
C SER A 415 1.86 8.61 -36.58
N GLY A 416 1.91 8.44 -35.25
CA GLY A 416 2.08 7.13 -34.60
C GLY A 416 3.54 6.67 -34.43
N ASN A 417 4.51 7.41 -34.95
CA ASN A 417 5.93 7.15 -34.68
C ASN A 417 6.38 7.96 -33.45
N ILE A 418 6.95 7.27 -32.47
CA ILE A 418 7.56 7.86 -31.27
C ILE A 418 9.06 7.64 -31.36
N GLU A 419 9.82 8.73 -31.41
CA GLU A 419 11.27 8.71 -31.49
C GLU A 419 11.86 9.42 -30.29
N VAL A 420 12.55 8.68 -29.42
CA VAL A 420 13.27 9.24 -28.29
C VAL A 420 14.52 9.93 -28.81
N LYS A 421 14.69 11.21 -28.49
CA LYS A 421 15.82 12.04 -28.92
C LYS A 421 16.94 12.05 -27.90
N ALA A 422 16.58 12.12 -26.63
CA ALA A 422 17.51 11.95 -25.53
C ALA A 422 16.77 11.47 -24.30
N THR A 423 17.51 10.78 -23.43
CA THR A 423 17.04 10.43 -22.10
C THR A 423 18.12 10.73 -21.07
N GLY A 424 17.70 11.14 -19.88
CA GLY A 424 18.56 11.33 -18.72
C GLY A 424 17.77 11.01 -17.46
N GLY A 425 18.47 10.89 -16.34
CA GLY A 425 17.80 10.56 -15.10
C GLY A 425 18.76 10.38 -13.93
N ASP A 426 18.18 10.06 -12.79
CA ASP A 426 18.87 9.64 -11.58
C ASP A 426 18.10 8.48 -10.96
N THR A 427 18.74 7.32 -10.89
CA THR A 427 18.17 6.08 -10.35
C THR A 427 18.08 6.06 -8.81
N HIS A 428 18.53 7.13 -8.15
CA HIS A 428 18.54 7.29 -6.69
C HIS A 428 18.02 8.66 -6.29
N LEU A 429 16.97 9.13 -6.97
CA LEU A 429 16.30 10.40 -6.70
C LEU A 429 14.80 10.23 -6.84
N GLY A 430 14.05 10.38 -5.75
CA GLY A 430 12.59 10.31 -5.82
C GLY A 430 11.88 10.77 -4.54
N GLY A 431 10.61 10.38 -4.44
CA GLY A 431 9.74 10.68 -3.31
C GLY A 431 10.29 10.29 -1.94
N GLU A 432 11.02 9.18 -1.86
CA GLU A 432 11.63 8.69 -0.62
C GLU A 432 12.76 9.59 -0.12
N ASP A 433 13.53 10.20 -1.02
CA ASP A 433 14.57 11.15 -0.64
C ASP A 433 13.95 12.38 0.02
N PHE A 434 12.82 12.85 -0.51
CA PHE A 434 12.08 13.97 0.07
C PHE A 434 11.53 13.63 1.46
N ASP A 435 11.04 12.41 1.64
CA ASP A 435 10.59 11.92 2.94
C ASP A 435 11.77 11.85 3.92
N ASN A 436 12.91 11.32 3.48
CA ASN A 436 14.11 11.19 4.31
C ASN A 436 14.66 12.55 4.77
N ARG A 437 14.54 13.62 3.96
CA ARG A 437 14.88 14.99 4.41
C ARG A 437 14.01 15.44 5.58
N MET A 438 12.71 15.17 5.53
CA MET A 438 11.81 15.49 6.64
C MET A 438 12.06 14.60 7.86
N VAL A 439 12.28 13.30 7.65
CA VAL A 439 12.62 12.36 8.72
C VAL A 439 13.86 12.85 9.47
N ASN A 440 14.93 13.19 8.76
CA ASN A 440 16.17 13.70 9.37
C ASN A 440 15.94 15.01 10.13
N GLN A 441 15.14 15.93 9.58
CA GLN A 441 14.75 17.16 10.27
C GLN A 441 14.04 16.85 11.60
N PHE A 442 13.11 15.89 11.61
CA PHE A 442 12.33 15.56 12.80
C PHE A 442 13.06 14.66 13.80
N ILE A 443 14.02 13.84 13.36
CA ILE A 443 14.98 13.18 14.27
C ILE A 443 15.73 14.24 15.06
N ASN A 444 16.30 15.24 14.37
CA ASN A 444 17.03 16.34 15.01
C ASN A 444 16.12 17.17 15.94
N GLU A 445 14.87 17.39 15.52
CA GLU A 445 13.91 18.11 16.35
C GLU A 445 13.51 17.33 17.61
N PHE A 446 13.29 16.02 17.49
CA PHE A 446 13.02 15.14 18.61
C PHE A 446 14.21 15.10 19.57
N GLN A 447 15.43 14.96 19.04
CA GLN A 447 16.68 15.05 19.81
C GLN A 447 16.75 16.37 20.58
N ARG A 448 16.47 17.50 19.92
CA ARG A 448 16.53 18.83 20.55
C ARG A 448 15.46 19.03 21.63
N LYS A 449 14.23 18.53 21.42
CA LYS A 449 13.11 18.69 22.35
C LYS A 449 13.19 17.75 23.55
N HIS A 450 13.71 16.53 23.36
CA HIS A 450 13.62 15.45 24.34
C HIS A 450 14.98 14.88 24.78
N ASN A 451 16.08 15.36 24.19
CA ASN A 451 17.45 14.90 24.44
C ASN A 451 17.63 13.38 24.27
N LYS A 452 16.94 12.80 23.28
CA LYS A 452 16.95 11.36 22.96
C LYS A 452 17.03 11.13 21.47
N ASP A 453 17.88 10.18 21.07
CA ASP A 453 18.10 9.87 19.66
C ASP A 453 17.28 8.65 19.24
N ILE A 454 16.46 8.83 18.21
CA ILE A 454 15.61 7.78 17.65
C ILE A 454 16.25 7.07 16.45
N SER A 455 17.41 7.54 15.97
CA SER A 455 18.10 7.02 14.76
C SER A 455 18.45 5.53 14.88
N GLY A 456 18.67 5.03 16.10
CA GLY A 456 18.95 3.62 16.38
C GLY A 456 17.70 2.72 16.49
N ASN A 457 16.48 3.28 16.39
CA ASN A 457 15.23 2.54 16.58
C ASN A 457 14.44 2.39 15.25
N PRO A 458 14.48 1.21 14.60
CA PRO A 458 13.79 0.98 13.33
C PRO A 458 12.27 1.14 13.39
N LYS A 459 11.64 0.83 14.53
CA LYS A 459 10.18 0.97 14.71
C LYS A 459 9.80 2.45 14.73
N SER A 460 10.51 3.26 15.51
CA SER A 460 10.33 4.72 15.55
C SER A 460 10.59 5.36 14.20
N LEU A 461 11.68 4.98 13.53
CA LEU A 461 12.02 5.48 12.19
C LEU A 461 10.95 5.12 11.16
N ARG A 462 10.44 3.89 11.15
CA ARG A 462 9.37 3.48 10.24
C ARG A 462 8.10 4.30 10.47
N ARG A 463 7.68 4.46 11.72
CA ARG A 463 6.49 5.25 12.08
C ARG A 463 6.66 6.72 11.68
N LEU A 464 7.82 7.31 11.95
CA LEU A 464 8.13 8.68 11.54
C LEU A 464 8.16 8.83 10.02
N ARG A 465 8.73 7.87 9.29
CA ARG A 465 8.75 7.87 7.82
C ARG A 465 7.35 7.81 7.22
N THR A 466 6.49 6.91 7.71
CA THR A 466 5.09 6.84 7.26
C THR A 466 4.35 8.15 7.52
N ALA A 467 4.56 8.78 8.67
CA ALA A 467 3.95 10.07 8.98
C ALA A 467 4.50 11.20 8.09
N CYS A 468 5.81 11.20 7.80
CA CYS A 468 6.45 12.13 6.87
C CYS A 468 5.89 11.98 5.46
N GLU A 469 5.81 10.77 4.91
CA GLU A 469 5.24 10.54 3.58
C GLU A 469 3.79 11.06 3.49
N ARG A 470 2.99 10.79 4.53
CA ARG A 470 1.61 11.31 4.64
C ARG A 470 1.60 12.85 4.66
N ALA A 471 2.47 13.47 5.45
CA ALA A 471 2.60 14.91 5.50
C ALA A 471 3.00 15.51 4.14
N LYS A 472 4.00 14.94 3.45
CA LYS A 472 4.41 15.34 2.09
C LYS A 472 3.21 15.35 1.11
N ARG A 473 2.40 14.29 1.15
CA ARG A 473 1.20 14.17 0.30
C ARG A 473 0.17 15.26 0.62
N ILE A 474 -0.08 15.54 1.90
CA ILE A 474 -0.98 16.62 2.33
C ILE A 474 -0.43 17.99 1.91
N LEU A 475 0.87 18.23 2.05
CA LEU A 475 1.52 19.50 1.67
C LEU A 475 1.47 19.78 0.16
N SER A 476 1.18 18.76 -0.66
CA SER A 476 0.98 18.94 -2.10
C SER A 476 -0.34 19.66 -2.42
N SER A 477 -1.31 19.67 -1.50
CA SER A 477 -2.57 20.42 -1.62
C SER A 477 -2.73 21.53 -0.57
N SER A 478 -2.24 21.30 0.64
CA SER A 478 -2.39 22.18 1.81
C SER A 478 -1.11 22.96 2.11
N ALA A 479 -1.24 24.14 2.72
CA ALA A 479 -0.09 25.01 3.04
C ALA A 479 0.72 24.52 4.25
N GLU A 480 0.09 23.75 5.14
CA GLU A 480 0.70 23.18 6.35
C GLU A 480 -0.03 21.91 6.77
N THR A 481 0.58 21.13 7.65
CA THR A 481 -0.02 19.94 8.28
C THR A 481 0.69 19.61 9.60
N LEU A 482 -0.02 18.92 10.49
CA LEU A 482 0.51 18.45 11.76
C LEU A 482 0.96 16.98 11.63
N ILE A 483 2.20 16.72 12.00
CA ILE A 483 2.68 15.35 12.25
C ILE A 483 2.46 15.06 13.72
N ASP A 484 1.59 14.10 14.00
CA ASP A 484 1.27 13.65 15.36
C ASP A 484 1.43 12.14 15.46
N ILE A 485 2.31 11.68 16.35
CA ILE A 485 2.66 10.27 16.53
C ILE A 485 2.73 9.94 18.02
N ASP A 486 1.74 9.20 18.50
CA ASP A 486 1.71 8.72 19.88
C ASP A 486 2.87 7.77 20.18
N CYS A 487 3.54 7.95 21.32
CA CYS A 487 4.59 7.07 21.81
C CYS A 487 5.65 6.75 20.74
N LEU A 488 6.15 7.78 20.03
CA LEU A 488 7.13 7.61 18.96
C LEU A 488 8.38 6.88 19.47
N PHE A 489 8.91 7.27 20.63
CA PHE A 489 10.09 6.64 21.23
C PHE A 489 10.05 6.72 22.77
N GLU A 490 10.25 5.57 23.43
CA GLU A 490 10.27 5.45 24.91
C GLU A 490 9.06 6.12 25.61
N GLY A 491 7.87 5.94 25.03
CA GLY A 491 6.61 6.50 25.56
C GLY A 491 6.44 8.01 25.37
N ILE A 492 7.32 8.66 24.60
CA ILE A 492 7.24 10.08 24.28
C ILE A 492 6.48 10.26 22.96
N ASP A 493 5.39 11.02 23.02
CA ASP A 493 4.64 11.44 21.84
C ASP A 493 5.44 12.47 21.04
N PHE A 494 5.28 12.44 19.71
CA PHE A 494 5.90 13.42 18.83
C PHE A 494 4.83 14.22 18.10
N SER A 495 4.88 15.54 18.27
CA SER A 495 3.99 16.48 17.59
C SER A 495 4.79 17.63 17.00
N ALA A 496 4.66 17.86 15.68
CA ALA A 496 5.36 18.91 14.96
C ALA A 496 4.53 19.44 13.79
N LEU A 497 4.38 20.77 13.71
CA LEU A 497 3.78 21.44 12.57
C LEU A 497 4.82 21.59 11.46
N ILE A 498 4.44 21.25 10.22
CA ILE A 498 5.27 21.48 9.05
C ILE A 498 4.51 22.26 7.98
N THR A 499 5.15 23.29 7.45
CA THR A 499 4.63 24.10 6.36
C THR A 499 5.19 23.61 5.02
N ARG A 500 4.47 23.88 3.93
CA ARG A 500 4.93 23.64 2.56
C ARG A 500 6.23 24.38 2.29
N SER A 501 6.34 25.63 2.75
CA SER A 501 7.57 26.42 2.59
C SER A 501 8.78 25.74 3.24
N LYS A 502 8.62 25.13 4.42
CA LYS A 502 9.72 24.42 5.07
C LYS A 502 10.07 23.13 4.35
N PHE A 503 9.08 22.37 3.89
CA PHE A 503 9.30 21.19 3.06
C PHE A 503 10.07 21.54 1.78
N GLU A 504 9.70 22.64 1.11
CA GLU A 504 10.37 23.10 -0.09
C GLU A 504 11.82 23.54 0.16
N GLU A 505 12.08 24.19 1.29
CA GLU A 505 13.43 24.58 1.72
C GLU A 505 14.33 23.35 1.94
N LEU A 506 13.83 22.33 2.64
CA LEU A 506 14.56 21.10 2.96
C LEU A 506 14.97 20.28 1.72
N ASN A 507 14.26 20.47 0.61
CA ASN A 507 14.40 19.69 -0.63
C ASN A 507 14.87 20.53 -1.82
N LYS A 508 15.25 21.80 -1.60
CA LYS A 508 15.58 22.75 -2.65
C LYS A 508 16.67 22.23 -3.60
N ASP A 509 17.72 21.65 -3.05
CA ASP A 509 18.84 21.10 -3.82
C ASP A 509 18.42 19.92 -4.69
N LEU A 510 17.54 19.03 -4.18
CA LEU A 510 17.03 17.90 -4.95
C LEU A 510 16.12 18.37 -6.09
N PHE A 511 15.28 19.39 -5.86
CA PHE A 511 14.46 19.98 -6.92
C PHE A 511 15.31 20.64 -8.01
N VAL A 512 16.36 21.36 -7.63
CA VAL A 512 17.33 21.93 -8.59
C VAL A 512 18.00 20.84 -9.40
N LYS A 513 18.42 19.74 -8.77
CA LYS A 513 19.02 18.59 -9.45
C LYS A 513 18.09 17.99 -10.50
N CYS A 514 16.77 17.92 -10.25
CA CYS A 514 15.81 17.48 -11.27
C CYS A 514 15.86 18.37 -12.52
N ILE A 515 15.95 19.69 -12.32
CA ILE A 515 15.92 20.69 -13.38
C ILE A 515 17.22 20.70 -14.19
N GLU A 516 18.36 20.54 -13.53
CA GLU A 516 19.66 20.40 -14.22
C GLU A 516 19.67 19.19 -15.15
N THR A 517 19.04 18.08 -14.76
CA THR A 517 18.90 16.89 -15.62
C THR A 517 18.00 17.18 -16.82
N VAL A 518 16.91 17.94 -16.63
CA VAL A 518 16.06 18.39 -17.74
C VAL A 518 16.87 19.23 -18.75
N GLU A 519 17.67 20.18 -18.27
CA GLU A 519 18.51 21.01 -19.14
C GLU A 519 19.55 20.19 -19.90
N LYS A 520 20.22 19.25 -19.23
CA LYS A 520 21.16 18.32 -19.88
C LYS A 520 20.47 17.49 -20.96
N CYS A 521 19.28 16.97 -20.69
CA CYS A 521 18.51 16.18 -21.64
C CYS A 521 18.09 17.00 -22.88
N LEU A 522 17.72 18.28 -22.70
CA LEU A 522 17.46 19.20 -23.82
C LEU A 522 18.69 19.48 -24.68
N VAL A 523 19.86 19.65 -24.05
CA VAL A 523 21.14 19.82 -24.75
C VAL A 523 21.48 18.57 -25.57
N ASP A 524 21.31 17.38 -24.98
CA ASP A 524 21.55 16.10 -25.65
C ASP A 524 20.60 15.88 -26.83
N ALA A 525 19.33 16.27 -26.68
CA ALA A 525 18.35 16.24 -27.75
C ALA A 525 18.61 17.30 -28.84
N GLN A 526 19.56 18.21 -28.63
CA GLN A 526 19.82 19.38 -29.47
C GLN A 526 18.56 20.22 -29.69
N MET A 527 17.72 20.32 -28.64
CA MET A 527 16.44 21.03 -28.69
C MET A 527 16.46 22.24 -27.77
N ASN A 528 16.02 23.37 -28.32
CA ASN A 528 15.81 24.57 -27.53
C ASN A 528 14.51 24.43 -26.70
N LYS A 529 14.44 25.04 -25.53
CA LYS A 529 13.27 25.02 -24.62
C LYS A 529 11.97 25.42 -25.34
N ASN A 530 12.07 26.34 -26.30
CA ASN A 530 10.95 26.80 -27.10
C ASN A 530 10.40 25.74 -28.07
N ALA A 531 11.21 24.77 -28.49
CA ALA A 531 10.83 23.72 -29.42
C ALA A 531 10.02 22.58 -28.79
N ILE A 532 9.89 22.52 -27.46
CA ILE A 532 9.08 21.54 -26.74
C ILE A 532 7.60 21.92 -26.79
N ASP A 533 6.77 21.19 -27.50
CA ASP A 533 5.36 21.54 -27.65
C ASP A 533 4.56 21.22 -26.38
N ASP A 534 4.83 20.06 -25.76
CA ASP A 534 4.07 19.55 -24.62
C ASP A 534 4.98 19.02 -23.50
N VAL A 535 4.49 19.09 -22.26
CA VAL A 535 5.20 18.63 -21.07
C VAL A 535 4.31 17.68 -20.28
N VAL A 536 4.64 16.40 -20.28
CA VAL A 536 3.88 15.35 -19.62
C VAL A 536 4.51 15.03 -18.26
N MET A 537 3.71 15.11 -17.20
CA MET A 537 4.13 14.81 -15.84
C MET A 537 3.71 13.38 -15.47
N VAL A 538 4.67 12.58 -15.01
CA VAL A 538 4.49 11.18 -14.63
C VAL A 538 5.10 10.96 -13.24
N GLY A 539 4.60 9.96 -12.51
CA GLY A 539 5.08 9.61 -11.19
C GLY A 539 4.44 10.45 -10.08
N GLY A 540 4.17 9.83 -8.93
CA GLY A 540 3.40 10.45 -7.85
C GLY A 540 4.05 11.71 -7.25
N SER A 541 5.38 11.80 -7.28
CA SER A 541 6.12 12.95 -6.75
C SER A 541 6.08 14.16 -7.68
N SER A 542 5.66 14.00 -8.95
CA SER A 542 5.39 15.12 -9.86
C SER A 542 4.23 16.01 -9.41
N ARG A 543 3.43 15.56 -8.44
CA ARG A 543 2.31 16.32 -7.83
C ARG A 543 2.79 17.45 -6.92
N ILE A 544 4.06 17.49 -6.55
CA ILE A 544 4.63 18.52 -5.69
C ILE A 544 4.56 19.89 -6.41
N PRO A 545 3.86 20.90 -5.84
CA PRO A 545 3.66 22.19 -6.51
C PRO A 545 4.96 22.89 -6.89
N LYS A 546 6.00 22.78 -6.04
CA LYS A 546 7.29 23.41 -6.29
C LYS A 546 8.01 22.85 -7.51
N VAL A 547 7.97 21.53 -7.70
CA VAL A 547 8.56 20.87 -8.87
C VAL A 547 7.86 21.35 -10.14
N GLN A 548 6.53 21.38 -10.14
CA GLN A 548 5.74 21.89 -11.26
C GLN A 548 6.06 23.35 -11.56
N GLN A 549 6.17 24.20 -10.53
CA GLN A 549 6.50 25.61 -10.68
C GLN A 549 7.86 25.79 -11.35
N ILE A 550 8.92 25.17 -10.82
CA ILE A 550 10.28 25.36 -11.35
C ILE A 550 10.38 24.82 -12.78
N LEU A 551 9.70 23.72 -13.10
CA LEU A 551 9.66 23.19 -14.46
C LEU A 551 8.93 24.13 -15.44
N LYS A 552 7.83 24.75 -15.02
CA LYS A 552 7.14 25.78 -15.81
C LYS A 552 8.03 26.99 -16.05
N ASP A 553 8.70 27.47 -15.00
CA ASP A 553 9.61 28.62 -15.09
C ASP A 553 10.76 28.31 -16.06
N LEU A 554 11.30 27.09 -16.03
CA LEU A 554 12.33 26.63 -16.96
C LEU A 554 11.86 26.66 -18.42
N LEU A 555 10.61 26.30 -18.67
CA LEU A 555 10.02 26.16 -20.00
C LEU A 555 9.19 27.38 -20.41
N ASN A 556 9.56 28.57 -19.90
CA ASN A 556 8.96 29.86 -20.26
C ASN A 556 7.44 29.94 -20.02
N GLY A 557 6.97 29.33 -18.92
CA GLY A 557 5.57 29.37 -18.51
C GLY A 557 4.66 28.39 -19.25
N LYS A 558 5.21 27.43 -20.02
CA LYS A 558 4.42 26.40 -20.71
C LYS A 558 3.51 25.64 -19.76
N GLU A 559 2.28 25.37 -20.20
CA GLU A 559 1.34 24.58 -19.43
C GLU A 559 1.77 23.11 -19.38
N LEU A 560 1.59 22.49 -18.21
CA LEU A 560 1.88 21.07 -18.00
C LEU A 560 0.62 20.27 -18.34
N CYS A 561 0.77 19.18 -19.09
CA CYS A 561 -0.32 18.31 -19.48
C CYS A 561 -0.99 17.68 -18.25
N ARG A 562 -2.33 17.75 -18.18
CA ARG A 562 -3.15 17.21 -17.07
C ARG A 562 -4.12 16.11 -17.53
N ASN A 563 -4.07 15.75 -18.80
CA ASN A 563 -4.97 14.78 -19.43
C ASN A 563 -4.57 13.32 -19.16
N ILE A 564 -3.36 13.07 -18.63
CA ILE A 564 -2.90 11.72 -18.27
C ILE A 564 -2.85 11.59 -16.75
N ASN A 565 -3.25 10.42 -16.25
CA ASN A 565 -3.04 10.06 -14.85
C ASN A 565 -1.55 9.73 -14.60
N PRO A 566 -0.82 10.50 -13.78
CA PRO A 566 0.60 10.28 -13.55
C PRO A 566 0.93 8.95 -12.86
N ASP A 567 -0.05 8.32 -12.19
CA ASP A 567 0.15 7.06 -11.47
C ASP A 567 -0.06 5.83 -12.38
N GLU A 568 -0.79 5.98 -13.50
CA GLU A 568 -1.24 4.85 -14.35
C GLU A 568 -0.67 4.92 -15.78
N ALA A 569 -0.17 6.08 -16.22
CA ALA A 569 0.32 6.32 -17.58
C ALA A 569 1.30 5.25 -18.08
N VAL A 570 2.25 4.88 -17.22
CA VAL A 570 3.32 3.91 -17.51
C VAL A 570 2.71 2.51 -17.74
N ALA A 571 1.84 2.06 -16.85
CA ALA A 571 1.18 0.74 -16.98
C ALA A 571 0.24 0.68 -18.20
N TYR A 572 -0.43 1.80 -18.49
CA TYR A 572 -1.29 1.94 -19.66
C TYR A 572 -0.49 1.79 -20.96
N GLY A 573 0.63 2.52 -21.09
CA GLY A 573 1.54 2.40 -22.22
C GLY A 573 2.14 1.01 -22.39
N ALA A 574 2.53 0.36 -21.30
CA ALA A 574 3.05 -1.01 -21.33
C ALA A 574 1.99 -2.02 -21.82
N THR A 575 0.73 -1.81 -21.44
CA THR A 575 -0.40 -2.65 -21.87
C THR A 575 -0.66 -2.50 -23.37
N ILE A 576 -0.56 -1.27 -23.90
CA ILE A 576 -0.65 -1.02 -25.34
C ILE A 576 0.48 -1.75 -26.08
N GLN A 577 1.70 -1.67 -25.55
CA GLN A 577 2.84 -2.39 -26.14
C GLN A 577 2.63 -3.91 -26.12
N ALA A 578 2.05 -4.46 -25.05
CA ALA A 578 1.69 -5.88 -24.96
C ALA A 578 0.61 -6.26 -25.99
N ALA A 579 -0.38 -5.39 -26.22
CA ALA A 579 -1.43 -5.61 -27.23
C ALA A 579 -0.85 -5.64 -28.67
N ILE A 580 0.11 -4.77 -28.97
CA ILE A 580 0.82 -4.75 -30.26
C ILE A 580 1.59 -6.07 -30.46
N LEU A 581 2.38 -6.47 -29.46
CA LEU A 581 3.23 -7.66 -29.55
C LEU A 581 2.43 -8.97 -29.60
N SER A 582 1.23 -8.99 -29.02
CA SER A 582 0.32 -10.14 -29.05
C SER A 582 -0.56 -10.20 -30.30
N GLY A 583 -0.50 -9.20 -31.19
CA GLY A 583 -1.33 -9.13 -32.39
C GLY A 583 -2.83 -8.99 -32.09
N ARG A 584 -3.20 -8.45 -30.92
CA ARG A 584 -4.59 -8.24 -30.48
C ARG A 584 -4.99 -6.76 -30.46
N GLY A 585 -4.29 -5.93 -31.24
CA GLY A 585 -4.59 -4.50 -31.36
C GLY A 585 -5.80 -4.22 -32.26
N ASN A 586 -6.34 -3.00 -32.16
CA ASN A 586 -7.21 -2.42 -33.20
C ASN A 586 -6.32 -1.68 -34.23
N GLU A 587 -6.85 -1.32 -35.41
CA GLU A 587 -6.11 -0.57 -36.47
C GLU A 587 -5.40 0.70 -35.94
N ASN A 588 -5.95 1.31 -34.88
CA ASN A 588 -5.38 2.48 -34.20
C ASN A 588 -4.08 2.18 -33.43
N ILE A 589 -3.84 0.94 -33.04
CA ILE A 589 -2.73 0.52 -32.16
C ILE A 589 -1.63 -0.18 -32.97
N GLU A 590 -1.98 -0.84 -34.08
CA GLU A 590 -1.06 -1.63 -34.91
C GLU A 590 0.02 -0.81 -35.63
N ASN A 591 -0.22 0.49 -35.87
CA ASN A 591 0.69 1.37 -36.61
C ASN A 591 1.68 2.15 -35.72
N LEU A 592 1.86 1.75 -34.46
CA LEU A 592 2.79 2.43 -33.54
C LEU A 592 4.24 1.95 -33.76
N VAL A 593 5.14 2.85 -34.15
CA VAL A 593 6.57 2.55 -34.28
C VAL A 593 7.34 3.25 -33.17
N LEU A 594 8.13 2.49 -32.42
CA LEU A 594 8.95 2.99 -31.31
C LEU A 594 10.43 2.94 -31.68
N ALA A 595 11.08 4.10 -31.65
CA ALA A 595 12.53 4.22 -31.75
C ALA A 595 13.08 4.69 -30.40
N GLU A 596 13.66 3.75 -29.66
CA GLU A 596 14.28 3.94 -28.36
C GLU A 596 15.76 4.28 -28.47
N VAL A 597 16.38 4.72 -27.37
CA VAL A 597 17.82 5.01 -27.32
C VAL A 597 18.52 4.37 -26.12
N THR A 598 19.83 4.15 -26.21
CA THR A 598 20.64 3.70 -25.06
C THR A 598 20.94 4.86 -24.10
N PRO A 599 20.74 4.73 -22.77
CA PRO A 599 20.94 5.82 -21.82
C PRO A 599 22.42 6.13 -21.54
N LEU A 600 23.31 5.16 -21.73
CA LEU A 600 24.73 5.23 -21.42
C LEU A 600 25.57 4.80 -22.62
N SER A 601 26.75 5.41 -22.73
CA SER A 601 27.77 5.08 -23.71
C SER A 601 28.37 3.71 -23.40
N LEU A 602 28.54 2.88 -24.43
CA LEU A 602 29.13 1.55 -24.36
C LEU A 602 30.46 1.54 -25.10
N GLY A 603 31.49 0.97 -24.49
CA GLY A 603 32.85 1.04 -25.04
C GLY A 603 33.81 0.02 -24.44
N VAL A 604 35.07 0.14 -24.84
CA VAL A 604 36.16 -0.74 -24.39
C VAL A 604 37.31 0.04 -23.78
N GLU A 605 38.08 -0.63 -22.94
CA GLU A 605 39.37 -0.11 -22.45
C GLU A 605 40.42 -0.10 -23.56
N THR A 606 41.10 1.02 -23.69
CA THR A 606 42.30 1.17 -24.52
C THR A 606 43.53 1.42 -23.65
N LYS A 607 44.72 1.43 -24.27
CA LYS A 607 45.99 1.60 -23.57
C LYS A 607 45.96 2.86 -22.67
N GLY A 608 46.30 2.68 -21.39
CA GLY A 608 46.29 3.76 -20.40
C GLY A 608 44.98 3.92 -19.63
N GLU A 609 44.15 2.87 -19.57
CA GLU A 609 42.87 2.88 -18.82
C GLU A 609 41.89 3.96 -19.32
N VAL A 610 41.92 4.22 -20.64
CA VAL A 610 41.09 5.22 -21.30
C VAL A 610 39.90 4.54 -21.96
N MET A 611 38.71 5.08 -21.69
CA MET A 611 37.44 4.64 -22.28
C MET A 611 37.36 5.06 -23.75
N ASN A 612 37.23 4.08 -24.65
CA ASN A 612 36.92 4.32 -26.06
C ASN A 612 35.46 3.96 -26.33
N SER A 613 34.60 4.98 -26.41
CA SER A 613 33.17 4.83 -26.67
C SER A 613 32.92 4.35 -28.11
N LEU A 614 32.18 3.26 -28.24
CA LEU A 614 31.83 2.62 -29.50
C LEU A 614 30.38 2.90 -29.90
N ILE A 615 29.48 2.84 -28.92
CA ILE A 615 28.08 3.25 -29.04
C ILE A 615 27.88 4.40 -28.05
N PRO A 616 27.84 5.66 -28.51
CA PRO A 616 27.56 6.79 -27.64
C PRO A 616 26.16 6.69 -27.00
N ARG A 617 25.98 7.30 -25.83
CA ARG A 617 24.63 7.48 -25.26
C ARG A 617 23.69 8.18 -26.23
N ASN A 618 22.40 7.95 -26.06
CA ASN A 618 21.31 8.40 -26.93
C ASN A 618 21.37 7.85 -28.38
N THR A 619 22.20 6.83 -28.65
CA THR A 619 22.14 6.10 -29.93
C THR A 619 20.87 5.27 -30.00
N VAL A 620 20.17 5.33 -31.14
CA VAL A 620 18.93 4.58 -31.39
C VAL A 620 19.17 3.07 -31.33
N ILE A 621 18.25 2.34 -30.69
CA ILE A 621 18.30 0.88 -30.55
C ILE A 621 17.12 0.21 -31.28
N PRO A 622 17.31 -0.99 -31.86
CA PRO A 622 18.54 -1.80 -31.87
C PRO A 622 19.65 -1.20 -32.76
N THR A 623 20.91 -1.46 -32.39
CA THR A 623 22.08 -1.03 -33.18
C THR A 623 23.22 -2.03 -33.08
N ARG A 624 24.01 -2.12 -34.15
CA ARG A 624 25.18 -2.99 -34.23
C ARG A 624 26.38 -2.21 -34.73
N VAL A 625 27.47 -2.24 -33.95
CA VAL A 625 28.72 -1.55 -34.27
C VAL A 625 29.85 -2.57 -34.27
N THR A 626 30.62 -2.61 -35.37
CA THR A 626 31.86 -3.38 -35.48
C THR A 626 33.02 -2.41 -35.57
N LYS A 627 34.02 -2.55 -34.70
CA LYS A 627 35.27 -1.78 -34.80
C LYS A 627 36.51 -2.69 -34.78
N PRO A 628 37.52 -2.38 -35.62
CA PRO A 628 38.79 -3.07 -35.60
C PRO A 628 39.66 -2.58 -34.43
N PHE A 629 40.32 -3.52 -33.76
CA PHE A 629 41.31 -3.34 -32.71
C PHE A 629 42.57 -4.14 -33.05
N THR A 630 43.68 -3.83 -32.39
CA THR A 630 44.93 -4.55 -32.56
C THR A 630 45.64 -4.77 -31.22
N CYS A 631 46.54 -5.76 -31.17
CA CYS A 631 47.33 -6.06 -29.98
C CYS A 631 48.26 -4.90 -29.63
N SER A 632 48.26 -4.52 -28.34
CA SER A 632 49.18 -3.52 -27.79
C SER A 632 50.54 -4.09 -27.34
N SER A 633 50.68 -5.42 -27.30
CA SER A 633 51.86 -6.17 -26.88
C SER A 633 52.41 -7.03 -28.02
N ASP A 634 53.74 -7.14 -28.10
CA ASP A 634 54.41 -8.00 -29.08
C ASP A 634 54.26 -9.48 -28.70
N ASN A 635 54.09 -10.35 -29.70
CA ASN A 635 54.10 -11.80 -29.57
C ASN A 635 53.10 -12.37 -28.54
N SER A 636 51.96 -11.69 -28.36
CA SER A 636 50.92 -12.16 -27.45
C SER A 636 50.01 -13.20 -28.12
N SER A 637 49.79 -14.33 -27.46
CA SER A 637 48.87 -15.39 -27.91
C SER A 637 47.42 -15.16 -27.45
N SER A 638 47.15 -14.08 -26.71
CA SER A 638 45.82 -13.75 -26.21
C SER A 638 45.59 -12.25 -26.04
N VAL A 639 44.37 -11.77 -26.29
CA VAL A 639 43.97 -10.38 -26.03
C VAL A 639 42.83 -10.31 -25.02
N LEU A 640 43.01 -9.46 -24.02
CA LEU A 640 41.99 -9.09 -23.04
C LEU A 640 41.21 -7.87 -23.54
N VAL A 641 39.90 -8.02 -23.74
CA VAL A 641 39.00 -6.90 -24.01
C VAL A 641 38.10 -6.73 -22.79
N LYS A 642 38.12 -5.53 -22.20
CA LYS A 642 37.24 -5.14 -21.10
C LYS A 642 36.17 -4.19 -21.65
N VAL A 643 34.91 -4.46 -21.34
CA VAL A 643 33.76 -3.69 -21.80
C VAL A 643 33.16 -2.90 -20.66
N PHE A 644 32.89 -1.62 -20.91
CA PHE A 644 32.39 -0.68 -19.94
C PHE A 644 31.15 0.05 -20.44
N GLU A 645 30.42 0.59 -19.48
CA GLU A 645 29.26 1.46 -19.64
C GLU A 645 29.47 2.73 -18.80
N GLY A 646 29.34 3.90 -19.43
CA GLY A 646 29.46 5.21 -18.76
C GLY A 646 30.14 6.30 -19.58
N GLU A 647 30.11 7.53 -19.06
CA GLU A 647 30.55 8.75 -19.77
C GLU A 647 31.92 9.28 -19.31
N ARG A 648 32.59 8.62 -18.36
CA ARG A 648 33.88 9.09 -17.83
C ARG A 648 35.01 8.71 -18.79
N ALA A 649 36.04 9.56 -18.87
CA ALA A 649 37.19 9.31 -19.75
C ALA A 649 38.08 8.15 -19.27
N ARG A 650 38.19 7.94 -17.94
CA ARG A 650 38.92 6.82 -17.34
C ARG A 650 38.00 5.63 -17.14
N THR A 651 38.46 4.43 -17.48
CA THR A 651 37.66 3.20 -17.35
C THR A 651 37.36 2.83 -15.91
N SER A 652 38.25 3.17 -14.97
CA SER A 652 38.07 2.96 -13.53
C SER A 652 36.91 3.75 -12.91
N ASP A 653 36.47 4.83 -13.54
CA ASP A 653 35.34 5.65 -13.11
C ASP A 653 34.02 5.25 -13.80
N ASN A 654 34.03 4.21 -14.64
CA ASN A 654 32.86 3.68 -15.36
C ASN A 654 32.47 2.29 -14.85
N ASN A 655 31.29 1.83 -15.25
CA ASN A 655 30.79 0.51 -14.87
C ASN A 655 31.39 -0.59 -15.76
N LEU A 656 32.12 -1.53 -15.17
CA LEU A 656 32.65 -2.70 -15.89
C LEU A 656 31.52 -3.72 -16.13
N LEU A 657 31.20 -3.99 -17.38
CA LEU A 657 30.18 -4.96 -17.76
C LEU A 657 30.74 -6.38 -17.84
N GLY A 658 31.95 -6.52 -18.39
CA GLY A 658 32.53 -7.84 -18.62
C GLY A 658 33.90 -7.79 -19.26
N GLU A 659 34.53 -8.96 -19.30
CA GLU A 659 35.89 -9.14 -19.75
C GLU A 659 35.94 -10.39 -20.61
N LEU A 660 36.68 -10.35 -21.72
CA LEU A 660 36.90 -11.49 -22.59
C LEU A 660 38.39 -11.67 -22.82
N VAL A 661 38.86 -12.90 -22.75
CA VAL A 661 40.22 -13.26 -23.17
C VAL A 661 40.10 -14.08 -24.44
N LEU A 662 40.42 -13.48 -25.59
CA LEU A 662 40.49 -14.19 -26.86
C LEU A 662 41.86 -14.86 -26.95
N THR A 663 41.88 -16.18 -26.98
CA THR A 663 43.10 -17.01 -27.05
C THR A 663 43.26 -17.58 -28.45
N GLY A 664 44.48 -17.99 -28.82
CA GLY A 664 44.73 -18.61 -30.13
C GLY A 664 44.96 -17.58 -31.24
N ILE A 665 45.35 -16.37 -30.88
CA ILE A 665 45.74 -15.32 -31.82
C ILE A 665 47.14 -15.64 -32.35
N GLN A 666 47.37 -15.39 -33.65
CA GLN A 666 48.68 -15.57 -34.25
C GLN A 666 49.75 -14.72 -33.52
N ILE A 667 50.86 -15.37 -33.16
CA ILE A 667 52.01 -14.68 -32.56
C ILE A 667 52.64 -13.78 -33.63
N ALA A 668 52.49 -12.48 -33.45
CA ALA A 668 53.05 -11.46 -34.32
C ALA A 668 53.43 -10.20 -33.52
N PRO A 669 54.31 -9.34 -34.07
CA PRO A 669 54.52 -8.00 -33.53
C PRO A 669 53.22 -7.21 -33.34
N ARG A 670 53.22 -6.29 -32.38
CA ARG A 670 52.09 -5.40 -32.10
C ARG A 670 51.62 -4.69 -33.37
N GLY A 671 50.31 -4.50 -33.52
CA GLY A 671 49.73 -3.86 -34.72
C GLY A 671 49.40 -4.81 -35.88
N ILE A 672 49.90 -6.05 -35.89
CA ILE A 672 49.64 -7.01 -36.97
C ILE A 672 48.33 -7.79 -36.77
N PRO A 673 48.03 -8.37 -35.59
CA PRO A 673 46.75 -9.02 -35.36
C PRO A 673 45.60 -8.01 -35.46
N LYS A 674 44.56 -8.35 -36.24
CA LYS A 674 43.36 -7.53 -36.42
C LYS A 674 42.17 -8.22 -35.78
N LEU A 675 41.59 -7.54 -34.80
CA LEU A 675 40.49 -8.02 -33.98
C LEU A 675 39.25 -7.19 -34.28
N GLU A 676 38.20 -7.83 -34.76
CA GLU A 676 36.88 -7.20 -34.85
C GLU A 676 36.16 -7.37 -33.53
N VAL A 677 35.86 -6.27 -32.84
CA VAL A 677 34.95 -6.27 -31.69
C VAL A 677 33.59 -5.78 -32.15
N ILE A 678 32.58 -6.62 -31.96
CA ILE A 678 31.20 -6.42 -32.41
C ILE A 678 30.34 -6.19 -31.18
N PHE A 679 29.73 -5.02 -31.09
CA PHE A 679 28.70 -4.66 -30.13
C PHE A 679 27.35 -4.76 -30.83
N ASP A 680 26.48 -5.64 -30.34
CA ASP A 680 25.12 -5.81 -30.84
C ASP A 680 24.15 -5.53 -29.69
N LEU A 681 23.51 -4.37 -29.76
CA LEU A 681 22.59 -3.86 -28.77
C LEU A 681 21.15 -4.06 -29.26
N GLN A 682 20.44 -4.97 -28.61
CA GLN A 682 19.10 -5.36 -29.00
C GLN A 682 18.05 -4.32 -28.59
N ALA A 683 16.84 -4.47 -29.10
CA ALA A 683 15.75 -3.55 -28.84
C ALA A 683 15.42 -3.43 -27.32
N ASN A 684 15.64 -4.48 -26.51
CA ASN A 684 15.39 -4.46 -25.06
C ASN A 684 16.49 -3.74 -24.26
N GLY A 685 17.50 -3.18 -24.94
CA GLY A 685 18.69 -2.61 -24.31
C GLY A 685 19.66 -3.68 -23.80
N ILE A 686 19.52 -4.93 -24.25
CA ILE A 686 20.42 -6.04 -23.91
C ILE A 686 21.60 -6.03 -24.88
N LEU A 687 22.78 -5.81 -24.33
CA LEU A 687 24.05 -5.85 -25.05
C LEU A 687 24.55 -7.28 -25.21
N SER A 688 24.97 -7.62 -26.41
CA SER A 688 25.83 -8.77 -26.68
C SER A 688 27.11 -8.28 -27.32
N VAL A 689 28.26 -8.75 -26.81
CA VAL A 689 29.56 -8.38 -27.36
C VAL A 689 30.29 -9.65 -27.77
N SER A 690 30.94 -9.59 -28.93
CA SER A 690 31.80 -10.66 -29.41
C SER A 690 33.08 -10.09 -29.99
N ALA A 691 34.17 -10.84 -29.88
CA ALA A 691 35.43 -10.55 -30.53
C ALA A 691 35.78 -11.65 -31.51
N ARG A 692 36.25 -11.27 -32.69
CA ARG A 692 36.70 -12.18 -33.74
C ARG A 692 38.07 -11.76 -34.24
N ASP A 693 38.99 -12.69 -34.33
CA ASP A 693 40.25 -12.50 -35.07
C ASP A 693 39.99 -12.70 -36.57
N GLU A 694 40.36 -11.70 -37.39
CA GLU A 694 40.16 -11.74 -38.85
C GLU A 694 40.98 -12.86 -39.50
N ILE A 695 42.16 -13.17 -38.97
CA ILE A 695 43.10 -14.10 -39.60
C ILE A 695 42.75 -15.54 -39.25
N THR A 696 42.65 -15.86 -37.97
CA THR A 696 42.37 -17.24 -37.53
C THR A 696 40.89 -17.59 -37.60
N GLY A 697 40.01 -16.59 -37.71
CA GLY A 697 38.56 -16.78 -37.60
C GLY A 697 38.08 -17.10 -36.19
N SER A 698 38.99 -17.17 -35.20
CA SER A 698 38.66 -17.44 -33.81
C SER A 698 37.69 -16.39 -33.29
N LYS A 699 36.51 -16.85 -32.85
CA LYS A 699 35.47 -16.00 -32.29
C LYS A 699 35.22 -16.38 -30.84
N LYS A 700 35.03 -15.37 -29.98
CA LYS A 700 34.60 -15.56 -28.61
C LYS A 700 33.58 -14.50 -28.21
N ASP A 701 32.50 -14.94 -27.59
CA ASP A 701 31.49 -14.06 -27.03
C ASP A 701 31.90 -13.65 -25.61
N ILE A 702 31.57 -12.41 -25.23
CA ILE A 702 31.80 -11.94 -23.86
C ILE A 702 30.78 -12.56 -22.93
N ILE A 703 31.26 -13.11 -21.83
CA ILE A 703 30.41 -13.42 -20.68
C ILE A 703 30.27 -12.11 -19.91
N ILE A 704 29.18 -11.38 -20.18
CA ILE A 704 28.85 -10.18 -19.41
C ILE A 704 28.48 -10.62 -18.01
N LYS A 705 29.18 -10.12 -16.98
CA LYS A 705 28.93 -10.47 -15.60
C LYS A 705 27.61 -9.81 -15.18
N SER A 706 26.50 -10.55 -15.28
CA SER A 706 25.23 -10.15 -14.66
C SER A 706 25.41 -10.22 -13.15
N GLY A 707 25.62 -9.07 -12.51
CA GLY A 707 26.23 -8.97 -11.18
C GLY A 707 25.47 -9.54 -9.98
N ARG A 708 24.50 -10.46 -10.12
CA ARG A 708 23.72 -10.95 -8.97
C ARG A 708 23.36 -12.43 -8.94
N LEU A 709 23.05 -13.08 -10.07
CA LEU A 709 22.59 -14.48 -10.07
C LEU A 709 23.17 -15.27 -11.25
N SER A 710 23.68 -16.46 -10.95
CA SER A 710 24.08 -17.50 -11.91
C SER A 710 22.85 -18.26 -12.41
N ARG A 711 22.99 -18.98 -13.54
CA ARG A 711 21.91 -19.83 -14.06
C ARG A 711 21.42 -20.85 -13.02
N ASN A 712 22.34 -21.46 -12.29
CA ASN A 712 22.01 -22.41 -11.23
C ASN A 712 21.21 -21.76 -10.09
N GLU A 713 21.54 -20.53 -9.70
CA GLU A 713 20.77 -19.79 -8.68
C GLU A 713 19.38 -19.41 -9.18
N ILE A 714 19.24 -19.03 -10.45
CA ILE A 714 17.93 -18.78 -11.08
C ILE A 714 17.09 -20.06 -11.08
N ASP A 715 17.66 -21.20 -11.48
CA ASP A 715 16.96 -22.49 -11.48
C ASP A 715 16.52 -22.90 -10.07
N MET A 716 17.36 -22.69 -9.05
CA MET A 716 17.01 -22.92 -7.65
C MET A 716 15.87 -21.99 -7.19
N MET A 717 15.93 -20.70 -7.53
CA MET A 717 14.87 -19.75 -7.23
C MET A 717 13.54 -20.10 -7.94
N ILE A 718 13.59 -20.63 -9.16
CA ILE A 718 12.41 -21.14 -9.88
C ILE A 718 11.82 -22.35 -9.15
N ILE A 719 12.66 -23.27 -8.65
CA ILE A 719 12.20 -24.44 -7.88
C ILE A 719 11.53 -23.97 -6.57
N GLU A 720 12.15 -23.04 -5.84
CA GLU A 720 11.59 -22.46 -4.63
C GLU A 720 10.27 -21.72 -4.91
N ALA A 721 10.22 -20.90 -5.97
CA ALA A 721 9.02 -20.18 -6.38
C ALA A 721 7.85 -21.14 -6.69
N ASN A 722 8.12 -22.25 -7.38
CA ASN A 722 7.12 -23.28 -7.66
C ASN A 722 6.66 -24.03 -6.41
N LYS A 723 7.57 -24.28 -5.46
CA LYS A 723 7.24 -24.89 -4.17
C LYS A 723 6.28 -23.99 -3.38
N PHE A 724 6.61 -22.70 -3.25
CA PHE A 724 5.74 -21.73 -2.57
C PHE A 724 4.39 -21.57 -3.27
N LYS A 725 4.37 -21.54 -4.62
CA LYS A 725 3.11 -21.53 -5.39
C LYS A 725 2.22 -22.73 -5.05
N ALA A 726 2.80 -23.93 -4.92
CA ALA A 726 2.07 -25.14 -4.54
C ALA A 726 1.57 -25.10 -3.09
N GLU A 727 2.37 -24.57 -2.16
CA GLU A 727 1.99 -24.36 -0.76
C GLU A 727 0.83 -23.36 -0.64
N ASP A 728 0.92 -22.23 -1.34
CA ASP A 728 -0.14 -21.21 -1.44
C ASP A 728 -1.43 -21.78 -2.02
N GLU A 729 -1.33 -22.59 -3.08
CA GLU A 729 -2.50 -23.21 -3.70
C GLU A 729 -3.14 -24.24 -2.76
N LYS A 730 -2.32 -25.03 -2.04
CA LYS A 730 -2.81 -25.96 -1.00
C LYS A 730 -3.51 -25.20 0.12
N HIS A 731 -2.91 -24.12 0.61
CA HIS A 731 -3.49 -23.27 1.66
C HIS A 731 -4.79 -22.61 1.19
N ARG A 732 -4.86 -22.13 -0.06
CA ARG A 732 -6.06 -21.56 -0.66
C ARG A 732 -7.19 -22.59 -0.80
N LYS A 733 -6.89 -23.78 -1.33
CA LYS A 733 -7.87 -24.88 -1.46
C LYS A 733 -8.41 -25.30 -0.10
N LYS A 734 -7.53 -25.36 0.90
CA LYS A 734 -7.90 -25.63 2.30
C LYS A 734 -8.84 -24.56 2.86
N ASN A 735 -8.48 -23.28 2.75
CA ASN A 735 -9.32 -22.19 3.22
C ASN A 735 -10.67 -22.13 2.49
N ALA A 736 -10.68 -22.39 1.18
CA ALA A 736 -11.91 -22.45 0.39
C ALA A 736 -12.81 -23.62 0.84
N ALA A 737 -12.26 -24.81 1.07
CA ALA A 737 -13.01 -25.97 1.56
C ALA A 737 -13.54 -25.74 2.99
N LYS A 738 -12.73 -25.16 3.88
CA LYS A 738 -13.13 -24.74 5.23
C LYS A 738 -14.28 -23.73 5.20
N LEU A 739 -14.15 -22.66 4.41
CA LEU A 739 -15.22 -21.67 4.21
C LEU A 739 -16.48 -22.31 3.63
N ALA A 740 -16.33 -23.25 2.69
CA ALA A 740 -17.45 -23.96 2.09
C ALA A 740 -18.19 -24.89 3.07
N LEU A 741 -17.50 -25.45 4.07
CA LEU A 741 -18.07 -26.21 5.18
C LEU A 741 -18.73 -25.27 6.20
N LEU A 742 -18.07 -24.19 6.60
CA LEU A 742 -18.61 -23.18 7.52
C LEU A 742 -19.90 -22.56 6.98
N ASN A 743 -19.91 -22.14 5.71
CA ASN A 743 -21.11 -21.62 5.06
C ASN A 743 -22.26 -22.65 5.07
N TYR A 744 -21.94 -23.93 4.86
CA TYR A 744 -22.93 -25.01 4.91
C TYR A 744 -23.50 -25.20 6.32
N LEU A 745 -22.65 -25.17 7.34
CA LEU A 745 -23.05 -25.27 8.74
C LEU A 745 -23.92 -24.08 9.17
N TYR A 746 -23.62 -22.86 8.71
CA TYR A 746 -24.47 -21.71 8.96
C TYR A 746 -25.83 -21.82 8.26
N GLN A 747 -25.86 -22.27 7.00
CA GLN A 747 -27.13 -22.56 6.30
C GLN A 747 -27.96 -23.63 7.02
N MET A 748 -27.29 -24.68 7.50
CA MET A 748 -27.89 -25.76 8.28
C MET A 748 -28.46 -25.23 9.60
N ARG A 749 -27.70 -24.41 10.34
CA ARG A 749 -28.15 -23.75 11.58
C ARG A 749 -29.40 -22.90 11.37
N ASP A 750 -29.39 -22.09 10.32
CA ASP A 750 -30.51 -21.16 10.06
C ASP A 750 -31.76 -21.91 9.56
N GLY A 751 -31.59 -22.99 8.79
CA GLY A 751 -32.70 -23.82 8.35
C GLY A 751 -33.26 -24.80 9.39
N ILE A 752 -32.51 -25.09 10.46
CA ILE A 752 -32.95 -25.92 11.59
C ILE A 752 -33.74 -25.10 12.62
N LYS A 753 -33.43 -23.80 12.79
CA LYS A 753 -34.13 -22.88 13.70
C LYS A 753 -35.66 -22.85 13.59
N ASN A 754 -36.23 -23.39 12.51
CA ASN A 754 -37.66 -23.39 12.22
C ASN A 754 -38.32 -24.79 12.22
N ASN A 755 -37.64 -25.87 12.64
CA ASN A 755 -38.22 -27.23 12.61
C ASN A 755 -37.70 -28.13 13.75
N VAL A 756 -38.59 -28.47 14.69
CA VAL A 756 -38.30 -29.26 15.91
C VAL A 756 -38.05 -30.75 15.62
N GLU A 757 -38.38 -31.24 14.42
CA GLU A 757 -38.24 -32.66 14.04
C GLU A 757 -36.85 -33.07 13.52
N LYS A 758 -35.82 -32.20 13.61
CA LYS A 758 -34.49 -32.46 13.02
C LYS A 758 -33.36 -32.60 14.06
N ARG A 759 -33.62 -33.34 15.15
CA ARG A 759 -32.68 -33.56 16.26
C ARG A 759 -31.34 -34.18 15.82
N ASP A 760 -31.37 -35.13 14.88
CA ASP A 760 -30.15 -35.75 14.30
C ASP A 760 -29.30 -34.76 13.50
N ALA A 761 -29.94 -33.78 12.86
CA ALA A 761 -29.24 -32.72 12.12
C ALA A 761 -28.60 -31.71 13.09
N GLU A 762 -29.27 -31.35 14.19
CA GLU A 762 -28.69 -30.50 15.24
C GLU A 762 -27.43 -31.13 15.85
N GLU A 763 -27.49 -32.42 16.18
CA GLU A 763 -26.36 -33.12 16.76
C GLU A 763 -25.19 -33.25 15.78
N ALA A 764 -25.48 -33.55 14.51
CA ALA A 764 -24.46 -33.61 13.46
C ALA A 764 -23.80 -32.26 13.19
N MET A 765 -24.58 -31.17 13.23
CA MET A 765 -24.07 -29.80 13.09
C MET A 765 -23.16 -29.42 14.26
N LYS A 766 -23.58 -29.73 15.50
CA LYS A 766 -22.78 -29.44 16.70
C LYS A 766 -21.43 -30.17 16.67
N LYS A 767 -21.45 -31.48 16.36
CA LYS A 767 -20.22 -32.28 16.20
C LYS A 767 -19.30 -31.77 15.10
N ALA A 768 -19.84 -31.14 14.06
CA ALA A 768 -19.06 -30.56 12.98
C ALA A 768 -18.44 -29.20 13.35
N PHE A 769 -19.10 -28.39 14.18
CA PHE A 769 -18.50 -27.19 14.77
C PHE A 769 -17.38 -27.55 15.75
N GLU A 770 -17.61 -28.51 16.66
CA GLU A 770 -16.58 -29.01 17.57
C GLU A 770 -15.36 -29.56 16.81
N TRP A 771 -15.59 -30.31 15.74
CA TRP A 771 -14.50 -30.80 14.88
C TRP A 771 -13.73 -29.66 14.19
N LEU A 772 -14.41 -28.58 13.79
CA LEU A 772 -13.76 -27.41 13.19
C LEU A 772 -12.87 -26.68 14.19
N ASP A 773 -13.31 -26.54 15.44
CA ASP A 773 -12.56 -25.90 16.53
C ASP A 773 -11.34 -26.76 16.94
N GLU A 774 -11.46 -28.09 16.95
CA GLU A 774 -10.37 -28.99 17.32
C GLU A 774 -9.32 -29.18 16.21
N LYS A 775 -9.72 -29.12 14.93
CA LYS A 775 -8.87 -29.46 13.78
C LYS A 775 -8.53 -28.26 12.89
N GLU A 776 -8.74 -27.05 13.40
CA GLU A 776 -8.78 -25.82 12.61
C GLU A 776 -7.57 -25.62 11.67
N GLU A 777 -6.35 -25.86 12.17
CA GLU A 777 -5.11 -25.69 11.40
C GLU A 777 -4.53 -27.00 10.87
N LEU A 778 -4.98 -28.16 11.36
CA LEU A 778 -4.34 -29.45 11.05
C LEU A 778 -5.07 -30.26 9.97
N ALA A 779 -6.35 -29.99 9.70
CA ALA A 779 -7.10 -30.79 8.73
C ALA A 779 -6.69 -30.54 7.27
N GLU A 780 -6.79 -31.58 6.45
CA GLU A 780 -6.55 -31.53 5.01
C GLU A 780 -7.82 -31.20 4.21
N VAL A 781 -7.64 -30.77 2.95
CA VAL A 781 -8.76 -30.37 2.06
C VAL A 781 -9.85 -31.44 1.97
N HIS A 782 -9.45 -32.70 1.81
CA HIS A 782 -10.39 -33.82 1.67
C HIS A 782 -11.24 -34.03 2.93
N GLU A 783 -10.70 -33.78 4.12
CA GLU A 783 -11.43 -33.95 5.39
C GLU A 783 -12.56 -32.93 5.52
N TYR A 784 -12.32 -31.66 5.15
CA TYR A 784 -13.37 -30.64 5.11
C TYR A 784 -14.47 -31.00 4.10
N GLU A 785 -14.09 -31.50 2.92
CA GLU A 785 -15.04 -31.93 1.89
C GLU A 785 -15.86 -33.14 2.30
N GLU A 786 -15.25 -34.13 2.95
CA GLU A 786 -15.93 -35.32 3.47
C GLU A 786 -16.90 -34.98 4.58
N LYS A 787 -16.50 -34.11 5.52
CA LYS A 787 -17.40 -33.60 6.56
C LYS A 787 -18.59 -32.88 5.96
N LYS A 788 -18.36 -32.02 4.95
CA LYS A 788 -19.45 -31.34 4.23
C LYS A 788 -20.37 -32.35 3.54
N LYS A 789 -19.83 -33.35 2.84
CA LYS A 789 -20.62 -34.42 2.19
C LYS A 789 -21.42 -35.25 3.20
N ALA A 790 -20.86 -35.54 4.36
CA ALA A 790 -21.56 -36.25 5.44
C ALA A 790 -22.75 -35.45 5.95
N LEU A 791 -22.57 -34.14 6.19
CA LEU A 791 -23.65 -33.25 6.60
C LEU A 791 -24.72 -33.10 5.51
N MET A 792 -24.33 -33.06 4.23
CA MET A 792 -25.26 -33.06 3.09
C MET A 792 -26.14 -34.31 2.97
N ARG A 793 -25.70 -35.44 3.53
CA ARG A 793 -26.51 -36.67 3.61
C ARG A 793 -27.56 -36.59 4.72
N ILE A 794 -27.24 -35.89 5.81
CA ILE A 794 -28.08 -35.78 7.02
C ILE A 794 -29.13 -34.69 6.86
N TRP A 795 -28.73 -33.56 6.28
CA TRP A 795 -29.59 -32.41 6.09
C TRP A 795 -29.38 -31.86 4.69
N LYS A 796 -30.47 -31.61 3.98
CA LYS A 796 -30.48 -30.86 2.72
C LYS A 796 -31.33 -29.61 2.89
N PRO A 797 -30.92 -28.47 2.33
CA PRO A 797 -31.75 -27.27 2.34
C PRO A 797 -33.06 -27.54 1.57
N ASN A 798 -34.20 -27.16 2.14
CA ASN A 798 -35.48 -27.18 1.43
C ASN A 798 -35.47 -26.10 0.36
N VAL A 799 -35.36 -26.47 -0.91
CA VAL A 799 -35.57 -25.56 -2.03
C VAL A 799 -37.08 -25.34 -2.17
N ALA A 800 -37.58 -24.22 -1.66
CA ALA A 800 -38.97 -23.83 -1.88
C ALA A 800 -39.14 -23.25 -3.31
N GLY A 801 -39.64 -24.09 -4.22
CA GLY A 801 -40.47 -23.71 -5.38
C GLY A 801 -39.77 -23.18 -6.64
N GLY A 802 -39.69 -24.02 -7.70
CA GLY A 802 -39.37 -23.52 -9.04
C GLY A 802 -38.98 -24.54 -10.12
N ASN A 803 -39.73 -25.64 -10.28
CA ASN A 803 -40.15 -26.25 -11.57
C ASN A 803 -40.47 -27.74 -11.38
N ARG A 804 -41.72 -28.08 -11.72
CA ARG A 804 -42.10 -29.44 -12.09
C ARG A 804 -41.47 -29.70 -13.45
N GLU A 805 -40.36 -30.42 -13.50
CA GLU A 805 -40.02 -31.15 -14.72
C GLU A 805 -40.86 -32.42 -14.74
N GLY A 806 -41.85 -32.40 -15.62
CA GLY A 806 -42.63 -33.56 -15.99
C GLY A 806 -41.75 -34.61 -16.64
N GLU A 807 -42.13 -35.86 -16.36
CA GLU A 807 -41.94 -37.07 -17.14
C GLU A 807 -41.30 -36.88 -18.53
N ALA A 808 -40.16 -37.54 -18.72
CA ALA A 808 -39.64 -37.84 -20.04
C ALA A 808 -40.66 -38.66 -20.85
N PRO A 809 -41.01 -38.27 -22.09
CA PRO A 809 -41.59 -39.20 -23.03
C PRO A 809 -40.49 -39.90 -23.83
N CYS A 810 -40.65 -41.21 -23.91
CA CYS A 810 -39.97 -42.12 -24.82
C CYS A 810 -39.82 -41.60 -26.26
N ARG A 811 -38.73 -42.06 -26.88
CA ARG A 811 -38.50 -42.22 -28.33
C ARG A 811 -39.78 -42.28 -29.18
N ARG A 812 -39.79 -41.56 -30.30
CA ARG A 812 -40.23 -42.08 -31.60
C ARG A 812 -39.51 -41.36 -32.75
N GLU A 813 -39.24 -42.16 -33.76
CA GLU A 813 -38.56 -41.90 -35.02
C GLU A 813 -39.21 -40.78 -35.84
N ASN A 814 -38.40 -39.90 -36.42
CA ASN A 814 -38.17 -39.75 -37.87
C ASN A 814 -37.12 -38.67 -38.14
#